data_AF-A0A6N7LSC2-F1
#
_entry.id   AF-A0A6N7LSC2-F1
#
_cell.length_a   1.000
_cell.length_b   1.000
_cell.length_c   1.000
_cell.angle_alpha   90.00
_cell.angle_beta   90.00
_cell.angle_gamma   90.00
#
_symmetry.space_group_name_H-M   'P 1'
#
loop_
_entity.id
_entity.type
_entity.pdbx_description
1 polymer ?
#
loop_
_entity_poly.entity_id
_entity_poly.type
_entity_poly.pdbx_seq_one_letter_code
_entity_poly.pdbx_strand_id
1 'polypeptide(L)'
;MSDFELIFRGELAEGVDQQDCIEALAVRLKTEPDTIRTRFFQHWPVTVLATDNEAKAKRVQQVFEEAGAIVTLQSVAQTSAPLMTSSSEKPASKRGLWIAASVLLLAGVGAFAGWYTQPLWQTHQHPLLQRAEAALASDDLLLLAHLDVKKLTDIEQRFMTVTDPEALPSSGTDLLSDLARVGIDPKKQLDTALLAGYQADQALEFAAVLLGQFDPEKVKALVKQRYDLDPSQSQANRLVFDYTDEMTCERSAPMVILIETDRLLISTQSRIDGLVTRFGQSSTAAIDLAAWQTYRADKLASATVFAPTAVTESSRGMSGMSGMMMRGASQALGPLTAAYLGASVTAMPPGIRFEATVSGTDAQALDSQADALRNQLQELTDTLAHHEPETVKLLKRVAVVRSKDQLGASLVLDGNAGEELMSLGQAVMGQMFSISSSMAGEENTERQEQLEDNPARFFLQFDPANLAAFDDIPDDHFHAAWKQGPLALRIKEIGVDPKNDNRSYLLLNGQGRSLTNVAKEQGGSLVVSGIYDQSGNAIMPAPSCGQNRNQDPAMLSKTMDGTYYADGEFQHYGKHEVDKKVLLAPGTSLDAVARVEGEMTLQVATRTEARVVQMPVTGASVQLAGARVAFGNSEGQSLSYVTSGDVSRILAVRALNKDGKPLASQSHSSFGPVLGTGKAHQYDYHGTPVSVEVVIATELKPLRYPFVIENIQPWQDTDFSAQALRLPEITDRRAVDEALQQPLPADAAQYDNYGNPPKGTVVAGPVQLALTSVQAGGFQGLYSQWDVRTVKLAALEGNRVAGNILLQEIIDSNGVSHEVEASGGFGLKQEGMFFNDEFRPSHAYLTGSAVASTREYEGAQPTELSGQVELQIPEKIVTLHGPLALGEEWTQGPVSLTAQALSENSLQLNVATGIGQLVAVELFDADGQPVGNQLQVWGSEQNNVRAQVSLSGVPASMTLHVIEESRTVQYPWRLSLEENTDQ
;
A
#
# COMPACT_ATOMS: atom_id res chain seq x y z
N MET A 1 -26.12 10.06 13.84
CA MET A 1 -25.59 8.68 14.00
C MET A 1 -26.45 7.95 15.02
N SER A 2 -26.35 6.63 15.12
CA SER A 2 -27.10 5.82 16.09
C SER A 2 -26.21 5.42 17.26
N ASP A 3 -26.70 5.63 18.47
CA ASP A 3 -25.91 5.41 19.69
C ASP A 3 -25.84 3.94 20.12
N PHE A 4 -26.74 3.12 19.59
CA PHE A 4 -26.84 1.69 19.88
C PHE A 4 -27.05 0.87 18.61
N GLU A 5 -26.29 -0.21 18.47
CA GLU A 5 -26.46 -1.21 17.43
C GLU A 5 -26.71 -2.59 18.03
N LEU A 6 -27.74 -3.26 17.54
CA LEU A 6 -28.05 -4.65 17.90
C LEU A 6 -27.58 -5.56 16.77
N ILE A 7 -26.60 -6.42 17.05
CA ILE A 7 -25.92 -7.24 16.05
C ILE A 7 -26.28 -8.72 16.26
N PHE A 8 -26.82 -9.35 15.22
CA PHE A 8 -26.98 -10.81 15.15
C PHE A 8 -25.77 -11.43 14.48
N ARG A 9 -25.03 -12.26 15.23
CA ARG A 9 -23.91 -13.04 14.71
C ARG A 9 -24.32 -14.43 14.21
N GLY A 10 -25.61 -14.76 14.31
CA GLY A 10 -26.16 -16.05 13.91
C GLY A 10 -26.11 -17.14 14.97
N GLU A 11 -25.48 -16.85 16.10
CA GLU A 11 -25.47 -17.70 17.27
C GLU A 11 -26.91 -17.98 17.74
N LEU A 12 -27.22 -19.26 17.96
CA LEU A 12 -28.50 -19.72 18.46
C LEU A 12 -28.36 -20.24 19.89
N ALA A 13 -29.43 -20.11 20.68
CA ALA A 13 -29.51 -20.68 22.00
C ALA A 13 -29.39 -22.22 21.95
N GLU A 14 -28.76 -22.81 22.95
CA GLU A 14 -28.47 -24.24 23.01
C GLU A 14 -29.76 -25.08 22.80
N GLY A 15 -29.74 -25.95 21.79
CA GLY A 15 -30.87 -26.82 21.44
C GLY A 15 -31.93 -26.22 20.52
N VAL A 16 -31.76 -24.99 20.00
CA VAL A 16 -32.67 -24.38 19.02
C VAL A 16 -32.22 -24.67 17.59
N ASP A 17 -33.09 -25.23 16.76
CA ASP A 17 -32.81 -25.39 15.32
C ASP A 17 -33.00 -24.06 14.56
N GLN A 18 -32.23 -23.88 13.48
CA GLN A 18 -32.29 -22.68 12.65
C GLN A 18 -33.67 -22.44 12.03
N GLN A 19 -34.38 -23.51 11.62
CA GLN A 19 -35.72 -23.40 11.05
C GLN A 19 -36.74 -22.97 12.11
N ASP A 20 -36.68 -23.55 13.32
CA ASP A 20 -37.54 -23.17 14.44
C ASP A 20 -37.34 -21.70 14.82
N CYS A 21 -36.08 -21.22 14.81
CA CYS A 21 -35.75 -19.81 15.05
C CYS A 21 -36.29 -18.89 13.94
N ILE A 22 -36.16 -19.28 12.67
CA ILE A 22 -36.70 -18.55 11.51
C ILE A 22 -38.23 -18.41 11.63
N GLU A 23 -38.94 -19.50 11.95
CA GLU A 23 -40.40 -19.49 12.11
C GLU A 23 -40.83 -18.68 13.34
N ALA A 24 -40.10 -18.80 14.45
CA ALA A 24 -40.32 -18.02 15.68
C ALA A 24 -40.14 -16.50 15.47
N LEU A 25 -39.16 -16.09 14.65
CA LEU A 25 -38.93 -14.70 14.24
C LEU A 25 -39.97 -14.24 13.21
N ALA A 26 -40.36 -15.08 12.25
CA ALA A 26 -41.38 -14.77 11.24
C ALA A 26 -42.72 -14.38 11.90
N VAL A 27 -43.15 -15.14 12.91
CA VAL A 27 -44.35 -14.85 13.71
C VAL A 27 -44.21 -13.53 14.49
N ARG A 28 -43.08 -13.33 15.20
CA ARG A 28 -42.88 -12.14 16.06
C ARG A 28 -42.72 -10.84 15.26
N LEU A 29 -42.00 -10.90 14.14
CA LEU A 29 -41.73 -9.76 13.25
C LEU A 29 -42.79 -9.60 12.14
N LYS A 30 -43.80 -10.47 12.09
CA LYS A 30 -44.89 -10.47 11.10
C LYS A 30 -44.37 -10.41 9.65
N THR A 31 -43.38 -11.24 9.38
CA THR A 31 -42.61 -11.28 8.13
C THR A 31 -42.56 -12.74 7.66
N GLU A 32 -42.52 -13.00 6.35
CA GLU A 32 -42.50 -14.38 5.84
C GLU A 32 -41.19 -15.12 6.19
N PRO A 33 -41.22 -16.45 6.46
CA PRO A 33 -40.03 -17.23 6.83
C PRO A 33 -38.86 -17.08 5.87
N ASP A 34 -39.10 -17.09 4.55
CA ASP A 34 -38.02 -16.91 3.55
C ASP A 34 -37.41 -15.50 3.61
N THR A 35 -38.20 -14.47 3.93
CA THR A 35 -37.67 -13.11 4.15
C THR A 35 -36.85 -13.02 5.43
N ILE A 36 -37.25 -13.71 6.50
CA ILE A 36 -36.43 -13.83 7.72
C ILE A 36 -35.13 -14.58 7.42
N ARG A 37 -35.22 -15.70 6.69
CA ARG A 37 -34.06 -16.50 6.28
C ARG A 37 -33.06 -15.65 5.48
N THR A 38 -33.52 -14.95 4.44
CA THR A 38 -32.66 -14.07 3.64
C THR A 38 -32.10 -12.89 4.44
N ARG A 39 -32.92 -12.23 5.26
CA ARG A 39 -32.52 -11.01 5.95
C ARG A 39 -31.58 -11.25 7.14
N PHE A 40 -31.74 -12.36 7.85
CA PHE A 40 -31.07 -12.61 9.13
C PHE A 40 -30.27 -13.91 9.17
N PHE A 41 -30.45 -14.86 8.24
CA PHE A 41 -29.82 -16.20 8.31
C PHE A 41 -28.99 -16.61 7.08
N GLN A 42 -28.97 -15.80 6.02
CA GLN A 42 -28.09 -16.04 4.85
C GLN A 42 -26.74 -15.33 4.96
N HIS A 43 -26.61 -14.29 5.80
CA HIS A 43 -25.43 -13.43 5.86
C HIS A 43 -25.18 -12.99 7.31
N TRP A 44 -24.01 -13.25 7.90
CA TRP A 44 -23.68 -12.84 9.27
C TRP A 44 -22.33 -12.09 9.31
N PRO A 45 -22.14 -11.11 10.22
CA PRO A 45 -23.14 -10.53 11.13
C PRO A 45 -24.18 -9.64 10.41
N VAL A 46 -25.31 -9.39 11.07
CA VAL A 46 -26.35 -8.44 10.64
C VAL A 46 -26.65 -7.45 11.75
N THR A 47 -26.58 -6.15 11.50
CA THR A 47 -27.18 -5.15 12.38
C THR A 47 -28.71 -5.24 12.27
N VAL A 48 -29.33 -5.91 13.24
CA VAL A 48 -30.78 -6.10 13.37
C VAL A 48 -31.49 -4.76 13.54
N LEU A 49 -30.89 -3.86 14.32
CA LEU A 49 -31.40 -2.53 14.58
C LEU A 49 -30.25 -1.58 14.97
N ALA A 50 -30.11 -0.50 14.21
CA ALA A 50 -29.37 0.70 14.62
C ALA A 50 -30.35 1.75 15.15
N THR A 51 -30.10 2.32 16.34
CA THR A 51 -31.00 3.31 16.96
C THR A 51 -30.30 4.15 18.03
N ASP A 52 -30.74 5.39 18.20
CA ASP A 52 -30.48 6.29 19.34
C ASP A 52 -31.12 5.80 20.67
N ASN A 53 -32.22 5.06 20.58
CA ASN A 53 -33.04 4.67 21.71
C ASN A 53 -32.69 3.28 22.28
N GLU A 54 -31.88 3.24 23.34
CA GLU A 54 -31.49 2.01 24.06
C GLU A 54 -32.70 1.11 24.42
N ALA A 55 -33.81 1.69 24.89
CA ALA A 55 -35.00 0.93 25.29
C ALA A 55 -35.75 0.30 24.10
N LYS A 56 -35.55 0.82 22.88
CA LYS A 56 -36.00 0.21 21.63
C LYS A 56 -35.04 -0.91 21.22
N ALA A 57 -33.73 -0.71 21.36
CA ALA A 57 -32.72 -1.73 21.09
C ALA A 57 -32.92 -2.97 21.98
N LYS A 58 -33.02 -2.79 23.30
CA LYS A 58 -33.31 -3.86 24.28
C LYS A 58 -34.64 -4.59 24.02
N ARG A 59 -35.65 -3.90 23.48
CA ARG A 59 -36.92 -4.56 23.10
C ARG A 59 -36.78 -5.45 21.87
N VAL A 60 -35.99 -5.04 20.87
CA VAL A 60 -35.75 -5.87 19.68
C VAL A 60 -34.78 -7.00 20.01
N GLN A 61 -33.82 -6.78 20.90
CA GLN A 61 -32.97 -7.81 21.51
C GLN A 61 -33.81 -8.93 22.11
N GLN A 62 -34.72 -8.59 23.02
CA GLN A 62 -35.61 -9.57 23.65
C GLN A 62 -36.46 -10.34 22.62
N VAL A 63 -36.90 -9.71 21.53
CA VAL A 63 -37.68 -10.40 20.46
C VAL A 63 -36.84 -11.46 19.73
N PHE A 64 -35.54 -11.25 19.58
CA PHE A 64 -34.61 -12.23 18.98
C PHE A 64 -34.25 -13.33 19.98
N GLU A 65 -33.91 -12.96 21.22
CA GLU A 65 -33.60 -13.91 22.30
C GLU A 65 -34.79 -14.85 22.59
N GLU A 66 -36.03 -14.33 22.62
CA GLU A 66 -37.25 -15.14 22.76
C GLU A 66 -37.53 -16.07 21.56
N ALA A 67 -36.93 -15.82 20.40
CA ALA A 67 -36.96 -16.70 19.25
C ALA A 67 -35.77 -17.68 19.21
N GLY A 68 -34.87 -17.62 20.19
CA GLY A 68 -33.67 -18.45 20.27
C GLY A 68 -32.45 -17.89 19.53
N ALA A 69 -32.49 -16.64 19.06
CA ALA A 69 -31.36 -15.96 18.43
C ALA A 69 -30.56 -15.12 19.44
N ILE A 70 -29.25 -15.35 19.54
CA ILE A 70 -28.34 -14.61 20.41
C ILE A 70 -27.88 -13.34 19.67
N VAL A 71 -28.14 -12.18 20.25
CA VAL A 71 -27.85 -10.87 19.66
C VAL A 71 -27.11 -9.97 20.65
N THR A 72 -26.05 -9.30 20.18
CA THR A 72 -25.22 -8.43 21.02
C THR A 72 -25.64 -6.98 20.86
N LEU A 73 -25.95 -6.30 21.97
CA LEU A 73 -26.16 -4.85 21.99
C LEU A 73 -24.82 -4.14 22.17
N GLN A 74 -24.39 -3.36 21.19
CA GLN A 74 -23.21 -2.51 21.25
C GLN A 74 -23.62 -1.04 21.44
N SER A 75 -22.91 -0.35 22.33
CA SER A 75 -23.02 1.11 22.52
C SER A 75 -21.93 1.77 21.66
N VAL A 76 -22.33 2.60 20.71
CA VAL A 76 -21.41 3.39 19.88
C VAL A 76 -21.05 4.64 20.68
N ALA A 77 -19.86 4.64 21.28
CA ALA A 77 -19.45 5.66 22.23
C ALA A 77 -19.36 7.05 21.57
N GLN A 78 -20.34 7.92 21.86
CA GLN A 78 -20.20 9.36 21.63
C GLN A 78 -19.35 9.98 22.74
N THR A 79 -18.21 10.57 22.40
CA THR A 79 -17.43 11.41 23.32
C THR A 79 -18.11 12.77 23.47
N SER A 80 -19.11 12.88 24.35
CA SER A 80 -19.84 14.13 24.59
C SER A 80 -19.62 14.67 26.01
N ALA A 81 -19.09 15.88 26.11
CA ALA A 81 -18.96 16.64 27.36
C ALA A 81 -20.33 16.97 27.98
N PRO A 82 -20.44 17.16 29.32
CA PRO A 82 -21.73 17.27 30.00
C PRO A 82 -22.42 18.62 29.74
N LEU A 83 -23.60 18.57 29.13
CA LEU A 83 -24.49 19.73 28.98
C LEU A 83 -25.32 19.98 30.25
N MET A 84 -25.42 21.24 30.65
CA MET A 84 -26.16 21.66 31.84
C MET A 84 -27.68 21.45 31.70
N THR A 85 -28.30 21.11 32.83
CA THR A 85 -29.75 20.97 32.95
C THR A 85 -30.49 22.31 32.83
N SER A 86 -31.59 22.35 32.08
CA SER A 86 -32.68 23.31 32.34
C SER A 86 -34.04 22.61 32.32
N SER A 87 -34.85 22.90 33.33
CA SER A 87 -36.16 22.29 33.56
C SER A 87 -37.28 23.02 32.81
N SER A 88 -38.24 22.27 32.24
CA SER A 88 -39.58 22.79 31.94
C SER A 88 -40.64 21.69 32.00
N GLU A 89 -41.88 22.05 32.36
CA GLU A 89 -42.90 21.13 32.85
C GLU A 89 -43.82 20.52 31.76
N LYS A 90 -44.44 19.38 32.10
CA LYS A 90 -45.62 18.76 31.43
C LYS A 90 -46.91 19.54 31.79
N PRO A 91 -48.09 19.33 31.13
CA PRO A 91 -48.55 18.20 30.31
C PRO A 91 -49.10 18.63 28.90
N ALA A 92 -49.88 17.90 28.08
CA ALA A 92 -50.69 16.69 28.28
C ALA A 92 -50.97 15.84 27.01
N SER A 93 -51.59 14.68 27.24
CA SER A 93 -52.41 13.81 26.36
C SER A 93 -52.58 14.10 24.85
N LYS A 94 -51.97 13.24 24.01
CA LYS A 94 -52.59 12.62 22.80
C LYS A 94 -51.72 11.46 22.25
N ARG A 95 -51.54 10.39 23.04
CA ARG A 95 -50.63 9.27 22.73
C ARG A 95 -51.11 8.27 21.65
N GLY A 96 -52.37 8.33 21.21
CA GLY A 96 -52.93 7.37 20.24
C GLY A 96 -52.51 7.60 18.79
N LEU A 97 -52.39 8.85 18.34
CA LEU A 97 -52.16 9.16 16.93
C LEU A 97 -50.70 8.96 16.49
N TRP A 98 -49.76 9.26 17.39
CA TRP A 98 -48.33 9.20 17.10
C TRP A 98 -47.82 7.77 16.90
N ILE A 99 -48.33 6.77 17.63
CA ILE A 99 -47.88 5.38 17.50
C ILE A 99 -48.24 4.83 16.10
N ALA A 100 -49.43 5.14 15.59
CA ALA A 100 -49.83 4.77 14.23
C ALA A 100 -48.99 5.49 13.16
N ALA A 101 -48.69 6.78 13.36
CA ALA A 101 -47.80 7.53 12.49
C ALA A 101 -46.37 6.97 12.49
N SER A 102 -45.80 6.62 13.65
CA SER A 102 -44.48 6.00 13.78
C SER A 102 -44.40 4.63 13.12
N VAL A 103 -45.45 3.81 13.22
CA VAL A 103 -45.49 2.49 12.54
C VAL A 103 -45.63 2.65 11.03
N LEU A 104 -46.40 3.63 10.53
CA LEU A 104 -46.47 3.95 9.10
C LEU A 104 -45.17 4.57 8.57
N LEU A 105 -44.46 5.37 9.37
CA LEU A 105 -43.12 5.88 9.04
C LEU A 105 -42.08 4.76 9.03
N LEU A 106 -42.11 3.83 9.99
CA LEU A 106 -41.21 2.67 10.01
C LEU A 106 -41.52 1.67 8.88
N ALA A 107 -42.78 1.46 8.54
CA ALA A 107 -43.18 0.67 7.38
C ALA A 107 -42.84 1.39 6.07
N GLY A 108 -42.96 2.72 6.01
CA GLY A 108 -42.56 3.53 4.87
C GLY A 108 -41.06 3.56 4.65
N VAL A 109 -40.26 3.73 5.72
CA VAL A 109 -38.79 3.65 5.69
C VAL A 109 -38.34 2.21 5.41
N GLY A 110 -39.00 1.20 5.96
CA GLY A 110 -38.73 -0.21 5.66
C GLY A 110 -39.05 -0.60 4.21
N ALA A 111 -40.16 -0.11 3.67
CA ALA A 111 -40.52 -0.29 2.27
C ALA A 111 -39.62 0.53 1.33
N PHE A 112 -39.22 1.74 1.72
CA PHE A 112 -38.28 2.57 0.96
C PHE A 112 -36.88 1.96 0.95
N ALA A 113 -36.35 1.52 2.10
CA ALA A 113 -35.08 0.81 2.18
C ALA A 113 -35.14 -0.54 1.43
N GLY A 114 -36.26 -1.28 1.55
CA GLY A 114 -36.50 -2.51 0.80
C GLY A 114 -36.52 -2.28 -0.71
N TRP A 115 -37.18 -1.22 -1.19
CA TRP A 115 -37.24 -0.82 -2.60
C TRP A 115 -35.91 -0.29 -3.13
N TYR A 116 -35.22 0.57 -2.36
CA TYR A 116 -33.92 1.14 -2.69
C TYR A 116 -32.84 0.06 -2.79
N THR A 117 -32.86 -0.92 -1.87
CA THR A 117 -31.91 -2.05 -1.87
C THR A 117 -32.35 -3.23 -2.73
N GLN A 118 -33.62 -3.31 -3.17
CA GLN A 118 -34.16 -4.44 -3.96
C GLN A 118 -33.21 -4.91 -5.09
N PRO A 119 -32.55 -4.02 -5.87
CA PRO A 119 -31.70 -4.45 -6.98
C PRO A 119 -30.33 -5.02 -6.56
N LEU A 120 -29.85 -4.76 -5.33
CA LEU A 120 -28.67 -5.46 -4.76
C LEU A 120 -28.91 -6.98 -4.66
N TRP A 121 -30.17 -7.35 -4.42
CA TRP A 121 -30.65 -8.71 -4.23
C TRP A 121 -31.16 -9.37 -5.53
N GLN A 122 -31.26 -8.63 -6.64
CA GLN A 122 -31.69 -9.17 -7.93
C GLN A 122 -30.50 -9.75 -8.71
N THR A 123 -30.39 -11.08 -8.71
CA THR A 123 -29.35 -11.83 -9.41
C THR A 123 -29.65 -11.93 -10.91
N HIS A 124 -29.25 -10.92 -11.67
CA HIS A 124 -29.35 -10.89 -13.13
C HIS A 124 -28.30 -11.81 -13.80
N GLN A 125 -28.51 -13.13 -13.73
CA GLN A 125 -27.62 -14.10 -14.38
C GLN A 125 -27.86 -14.13 -15.90
N HIS A 126 -26.77 -14.05 -16.69
CA HIS A 126 -26.85 -14.19 -18.14
C HIS A 126 -27.38 -15.59 -18.53
N PRO A 127 -28.29 -15.73 -19.53
CA PRO A 127 -28.92 -17.03 -19.85
C PRO A 127 -27.96 -18.17 -20.21
N LEU A 128 -26.76 -17.84 -20.70
CA LEU A 128 -25.72 -18.82 -21.04
C LEU A 128 -24.76 -19.13 -19.87
N LEU A 129 -24.89 -18.50 -18.71
CA LEU A 129 -23.91 -18.59 -17.62
C LEU A 129 -23.69 -20.03 -17.14
N GLN A 130 -24.75 -20.73 -16.71
CA GLN A 130 -24.64 -22.13 -16.28
C GLN A 130 -24.10 -23.07 -17.38
N ARG A 131 -24.43 -22.79 -18.65
CA ARG A 131 -23.93 -23.54 -19.81
C ARG A 131 -22.44 -23.30 -20.05
N ALA A 132 -21.98 -22.07 -19.86
CA ALA A 132 -20.57 -21.71 -19.95
C ALA A 132 -19.74 -22.38 -18.85
N GLU A 133 -20.23 -22.38 -17.62
CA GLU A 133 -19.59 -23.08 -16.50
C GLU A 133 -19.52 -24.59 -16.71
N ALA A 134 -20.64 -25.22 -17.11
CA ALA A 134 -20.67 -26.64 -17.39
C ALA A 134 -19.74 -27.01 -18.56
N ALA A 135 -19.60 -26.13 -19.56
CA ALA A 135 -18.64 -26.31 -20.65
C ALA A 135 -17.18 -26.22 -20.16
N LEU A 136 -16.87 -25.26 -19.28
CA LEU A 136 -15.54 -25.08 -18.68
C LEU A 136 -15.18 -26.17 -17.65
N ALA A 137 -16.15 -26.79 -16.99
CA ALA A 137 -15.95 -27.82 -15.99
C ALA A 137 -15.65 -29.21 -16.58
N SER A 138 -14.39 -29.41 -17.00
CA SER A 138 -13.78 -30.72 -17.26
C SER A 138 -13.05 -31.27 -16.02
N ASP A 139 -12.63 -32.54 -16.08
CA ASP A 139 -12.01 -33.26 -14.95
C ASP A 139 -10.64 -32.66 -14.50
N ASP A 140 -10.01 -31.85 -15.36
CA ASP A 140 -8.72 -31.19 -15.16
C ASP A 140 -8.83 -29.72 -14.71
N LEU A 141 -10.04 -29.25 -14.36
CA LEU A 141 -10.29 -27.88 -13.89
C LEU A 141 -9.75 -27.69 -12.47
N LEU A 142 -8.80 -26.76 -12.31
CA LEU A 142 -8.20 -26.39 -11.02
C LEU A 142 -8.80 -25.08 -10.47
N LEU A 143 -9.03 -24.09 -11.33
CA LEU A 143 -9.47 -22.75 -10.97
C LEU A 143 -10.70 -22.36 -11.80
N LEU A 144 -11.72 -21.77 -11.17
CA LEU A 144 -12.79 -21.07 -11.88
C LEU A 144 -13.07 -19.72 -11.22
N ALA A 145 -13.08 -18.66 -12.00
CA ALA A 145 -13.40 -17.30 -11.57
C ALA A 145 -14.56 -16.73 -12.40
N HIS A 146 -15.32 -15.84 -11.78
CA HIS A 146 -16.54 -15.23 -12.28
C HIS A 146 -16.60 -13.76 -11.87
N LEU A 147 -16.92 -12.90 -12.84
CA LEU A 147 -17.13 -11.46 -12.67
C LEU A 147 -18.50 -11.08 -13.26
N ASP A 148 -19.42 -10.63 -12.42
CA ASP A 148 -20.72 -10.08 -12.79
C ASP A 148 -20.56 -8.58 -13.12
N VAL A 149 -20.18 -8.33 -14.38
CA VAL A 149 -19.91 -6.98 -14.90
C VAL A 149 -21.18 -6.13 -14.92
N LYS A 150 -22.33 -6.76 -15.17
CA LYS A 150 -23.63 -6.10 -15.14
C LYS A 150 -23.97 -5.60 -13.74
N LYS A 151 -23.90 -6.48 -12.74
CA LYS A 151 -24.17 -6.14 -11.34
C LYS A 151 -23.17 -5.12 -10.80
N LEU A 152 -21.88 -5.25 -11.15
CA LEU A 152 -20.85 -4.26 -10.82
C LEU A 152 -21.18 -2.88 -11.40
N THR A 153 -21.59 -2.81 -12.66
CA THR A 153 -22.00 -1.56 -13.33
C THR A 153 -23.26 -0.96 -12.69
N ASP A 154 -24.26 -1.78 -12.37
CA ASP A 154 -25.50 -1.34 -11.69
C ASP A 154 -25.21 -0.78 -10.29
N ILE A 155 -24.23 -1.32 -9.58
CA ILE A 155 -23.77 -0.83 -8.27
C ILE A 155 -22.94 0.44 -8.41
N GLU A 156 -22.03 0.51 -9.38
CA GLU A 156 -21.26 1.72 -9.67
C GLU A 156 -22.21 2.90 -9.88
N GLN A 157 -23.24 2.75 -10.72
CA GLN A 157 -24.25 3.77 -11.00
C GLN A 157 -25.11 4.20 -9.80
N ARG A 158 -25.13 3.42 -8.70
CA ARG A 158 -26.02 3.63 -7.54
C ARG A 158 -25.30 4.06 -6.27
N PHE A 159 -24.08 3.59 -6.07
CA PHE A 159 -23.33 3.72 -4.81
C PHE A 159 -22.04 4.53 -4.96
N MET A 160 -21.45 4.62 -6.16
CA MET A 160 -20.42 5.62 -6.40
C MET A 160 -21.12 6.97 -6.58
N THR A 161 -20.78 7.94 -5.73
CA THR A 161 -21.34 9.31 -5.75
C THR A 161 -21.05 10.07 -7.05
N VAL A 162 -20.12 9.56 -7.87
CA VAL A 162 -19.87 10.00 -9.24
C VAL A 162 -19.72 8.82 -10.18
N THR A 163 -20.63 8.70 -11.14
CA THR A 163 -20.39 7.96 -12.38
C THR A 163 -20.70 8.88 -13.56
N ASP A 164 -19.86 8.81 -14.60
CA ASP A 164 -20.11 9.53 -15.85
C ASP A 164 -20.53 8.50 -16.92
N PRO A 165 -21.84 8.30 -17.17
CA PRO A 165 -22.32 7.34 -18.16
C PRO A 165 -21.96 7.74 -19.61
N GLU A 166 -21.50 8.97 -19.80
CA GLU A 166 -20.98 9.53 -21.06
C GLU A 166 -19.44 9.73 -21.01
N ALA A 167 -18.75 9.03 -20.10
CA ALA A 167 -17.30 9.11 -19.98
C ALA A 167 -16.61 8.89 -21.34
N LEU A 168 -15.70 9.79 -21.68
CA LEU A 168 -14.92 9.69 -22.91
C LEU A 168 -13.80 8.64 -22.75
N PRO A 169 -13.50 7.85 -23.79
CA PRO A 169 -12.45 6.83 -23.74
C PRO A 169 -11.09 7.46 -23.44
N SER A 170 -10.26 6.77 -22.65
CA SER A 170 -8.94 7.26 -22.27
C SER A 170 -7.96 7.19 -23.45
N SER A 171 -6.92 8.02 -23.39
CA SER A 171 -5.77 7.97 -24.29
C SER A 171 -4.77 6.84 -23.94
N GLY A 172 -5.00 6.08 -22.87
CA GLY A 172 -4.13 4.99 -22.40
C GLY A 172 -4.16 3.74 -23.27
N THR A 173 -3.17 2.86 -23.10
CA THR A 173 -2.94 1.65 -23.90
C THR A 173 -3.36 0.35 -23.20
N ASP A 174 -4.25 0.44 -22.20
CA ASP A 174 -4.81 -0.73 -21.53
C ASP A 174 -5.94 -1.37 -22.36
N LEU A 175 -6.21 -2.66 -22.12
CA LEU A 175 -7.18 -3.45 -22.88
C LEU A 175 -8.62 -2.89 -22.81
N LEU A 176 -9.02 -2.27 -21.70
CA LEU A 176 -10.36 -1.71 -21.53
C LEU A 176 -10.52 -0.38 -22.29
N SER A 177 -9.47 0.44 -22.30
CA SER A 177 -9.35 1.66 -23.11
C SER A 177 -9.29 1.33 -24.61
N ASP A 178 -8.59 0.27 -25.00
CA ASP A 178 -8.53 -0.21 -26.39
C ASP A 178 -9.90 -0.77 -26.87
N LEU A 179 -10.60 -1.55 -26.03
CA LEU A 179 -11.99 -1.97 -26.25
C LEU A 179 -12.90 -0.74 -26.45
N ALA A 180 -12.84 0.22 -25.53
CA ALA A 180 -13.63 1.45 -25.62
C ALA A 180 -13.31 2.27 -26.89
N ARG A 181 -12.04 2.31 -27.32
CA ARG A 181 -11.59 3.02 -28.53
C ARG A 181 -12.10 2.40 -29.83
N VAL A 182 -12.24 1.08 -29.92
CA VAL A 182 -12.91 0.43 -31.06
C VAL A 182 -14.45 0.51 -30.97
N GLY A 183 -14.98 1.18 -29.94
CA GLY A 183 -16.42 1.33 -29.72
C GLY A 183 -17.06 0.04 -29.21
N ILE A 184 -16.34 -0.74 -28.40
CA ILE A 184 -16.87 -1.79 -27.54
C ILE A 184 -16.86 -1.25 -26.11
N ASP A 185 -18.03 -0.99 -25.53
CA ASP A 185 -18.16 -0.47 -24.17
C ASP A 185 -18.40 -1.64 -23.19
N PRO A 186 -17.41 -2.05 -22.37
CA PRO A 186 -17.56 -3.21 -21.49
C PRO A 186 -18.72 -3.06 -20.51
N LYS A 187 -19.04 -1.83 -20.04
CA LYS A 187 -20.14 -1.60 -19.09
C LYS A 187 -21.53 -1.82 -19.71
N LYS A 188 -21.64 -1.70 -21.04
CA LYS A 188 -22.90 -1.85 -21.78
C LYS A 188 -23.02 -3.17 -22.53
N GLN A 189 -21.89 -3.83 -22.82
CA GLN A 189 -21.82 -4.97 -23.74
C GLN A 189 -21.27 -6.26 -23.11
N LEU A 190 -20.68 -6.22 -21.92
CA LEU A 190 -20.25 -7.41 -21.19
C LEU A 190 -21.18 -7.60 -19.99
N ASP A 191 -21.94 -8.70 -19.97
CA ASP A 191 -22.79 -9.05 -18.84
C ASP A 191 -22.00 -9.84 -17.78
N THR A 192 -21.19 -10.80 -18.23
CA THR A 192 -20.45 -11.69 -17.33
C THR A 192 -19.13 -12.14 -17.97
N ALA A 193 -18.07 -12.23 -17.18
CA ALA A 193 -16.82 -12.87 -17.56
C ALA A 193 -16.55 -14.11 -16.69
N LEU A 194 -16.11 -15.20 -17.31
CA LEU A 194 -15.59 -16.40 -16.65
C LEU A 194 -14.13 -16.60 -17.06
N LEU A 195 -13.29 -17.05 -16.13
CA LEU A 195 -11.92 -17.48 -16.37
C LEU A 195 -11.70 -18.84 -15.69
N ALA A 196 -11.21 -19.81 -16.44
CA ALA A 196 -10.89 -21.15 -15.98
C ALA A 196 -9.39 -21.43 -16.13
N GLY A 197 -8.79 -22.10 -15.15
CA GLY A 197 -7.42 -22.60 -15.18
C GLY A 197 -7.38 -24.10 -15.02
N TYR A 198 -6.58 -24.78 -15.86
CA TYR A 198 -6.54 -26.23 -16.01
C TYR A 198 -5.15 -26.79 -15.75
N GLN A 199 -5.10 -28.02 -15.25
CA GLN A 199 -3.86 -28.79 -15.16
C GLN A 199 -3.40 -29.25 -16.55
N ALA A 200 -2.14 -28.97 -16.90
CA ALA A 200 -1.45 -29.57 -18.03
C ALA A 200 0.01 -29.92 -17.66
N ASP A 201 0.67 -30.76 -18.47
CA ASP A 201 1.91 -31.46 -18.11
C ASP A 201 3.08 -30.56 -17.70
N GLN A 202 3.16 -29.32 -18.20
CA GLN A 202 4.27 -28.39 -17.95
C GLN A 202 3.85 -26.94 -17.68
N ALA A 203 2.56 -26.61 -17.75
CA ALA A 203 2.05 -25.25 -17.56
C ALA A 203 0.57 -25.29 -17.12
N LEU A 204 0.04 -24.15 -16.67
CA LEU A 204 -1.40 -23.95 -16.55
C LEU A 204 -1.96 -23.55 -17.92
N GLU A 205 -2.95 -24.28 -18.43
CA GLU A 205 -3.76 -23.82 -19.55
C GLU A 205 -4.94 -22.99 -19.04
N PHE A 206 -5.39 -22.02 -19.84
CA PHE A 206 -6.50 -21.15 -19.46
C PHE A 206 -7.59 -21.11 -20.54
N ALA A 207 -8.83 -20.90 -20.11
CA ALA A 207 -9.93 -20.53 -20.98
C ALA A 207 -10.73 -19.38 -20.35
N ALA A 208 -11.11 -18.39 -21.15
CA ALA A 208 -12.03 -17.33 -20.75
C ALA A 208 -13.31 -17.39 -21.61
N VAL A 209 -14.44 -17.13 -20.97
CA VAL A 209 -15.75 -16.99 -21.63
C VAL A 209 -16.34 -15.65 -21.25
N LEU A 210 -16.47 -14.77 -22.23
CA LEU A 210 -17.09 -13.46 -22.09
C LEU A 210 -18.51 -13.56 -22.66
N LEU A 211 -19.53 -13.21 -21.87
CA LEU A 211 -20.94 -13.30 -22.23
C LEU A 211 -21.54 -11.89 -22.30
N GLY A 212 -22.28 -11.58 -23.37
CA GLY A 212 -22.80 -10.22 -23.57
C GLY A 212 -23.26 -9.95 -25.00
N GLN A 213 -22.95 -8.78 -25.56
CA GLN A 213 -23.38 -8.34 -26.89
C GLN A 213 -22.20 -7.74 -27.67
N PHE A 214 -21.55 -8.56 -28.49
CA PHE A 214 -20.32 -8.20 -29.21
C PHE A 214 -20.58 -7.93 -30.70
N ASP A 215 -19.85 -6.96 -31.25
CA ASP A 215 -19.76 -6.71 -32.69
C ASP A 215 -18.55 -7.46 -33.25
N PRO A 216 -18.73 -8.51 -34.07
CA PRO A 216 -17.63 -9.34 -34.50
C PRO A 216 -16.56 -8.60 -35.32
N GLU A 217 -16.92 -7.55 -36.06
CA GLU A 217 -15.95 -6.82 -36.89
C GLU A 217 -15.10 -5.88 -36.04
N LYS A 218 -15.68 -5.24 -35.01
CA LYS A 218 -14.92 -4.45 -34.03
C LYS A 218 -13.94 -5.31 -33.23
N VAL A 219 -14.37 -6.49 -32.77
CA VAL A 219 -13.48 -7.43 -32.05
C VAL A 219 -12.33 -7.88 -32.96
N LYS A 220 -12.60 -8.23 -34.22
CA LYS A 220 -11.53 -8.58 -35.18
C LYS A 220 -10.56 -7.44 -35.44
N ALA A 221 -11.05 -6.20 -35.55
CA ALA A 221 -10.20 -5.02 -35.75
C ALA A 221 -9.27 -4.79 -34.56
N LEU A 222 -9.79 -4.92 -33.32
CA LEU A 222 -9.02 -4.82 -32.09
C LEU A 222 -7.91 -5.89 -32.02
N VAL A 223 -8.26 -7.17 -32.23
CA VAL A 223 -7.27 -8.27 -32.14
C VAL A 223 -6.17 -8.09 -33.20
N LYS A 224 -6.53 -7.67 -34.43
CA LYS A 224 -5.56 -7.32 -35.49
C LYS A 224 -4.64 -6.14 -35.17
N GLN A 225 -5.09 -5.22 -34.30
CA GLN A 225 -4.33 -4.03 -33.94
C GLN A 225 -3.32 -4.32 -32.82
N ARG A 226 -3.66 -5.23 -31.89
CA ARG A 226 -2.86 -5.47 -30.66
C ARG A 226 -2.00 -6.74 -30.71
N TYR A 227 -2.33 -7.72 -31.56
CA TYR A 227 -1.70 -9.05 -31.57
C TYR A 227 -1.24 -9.49 -32.96
N ASP A 228 -0.18 -10.29 -33.00
CA ASP A 228 0.26 -10.98 -34.20
C ASP A 228 -0.74 -12.10 -34.53
N LEU A 229 -1.50 -11.93 -35.63
CA LEU A 229 -2.38 -12.98 -36.13
C LEU A 229 -1.61 -14.00 -36.98
N ASP A 230 -1.98 -15.28 -36.87
CA ASP A 230 -1.71 -16.27 -37.90
C ASP A 230 -2.85 -16.24 -38.95
N PRO A 231 -2.63 -15.66 -40.14
CA PRO A 231 -3.65 -15.59 -41.19
C PRO A 231 -3.91 -16.94 -41.88
N SER A 232 -3.04 -17.94 -41.69
CA SER A 232 -3.18 -19.27 -42.30
C SER A 232 -4.14 -20.18 -41.52
N GLN A 233 -4.25 -19.95 -40.21
CA GLN A 233 -5.16 -20.70 -39.32
C GLN A 233 -6.40 -19.90 -38.89
N SER A 234 -6.41 -18.57 -39.10
CA SER A 234 -7.57 -17.72 -38.83
C SER A 234 -8.68 -17.90 -39.88
N GLN A 235 -9.93 -17.92 -39.42
CA GLN A 235 -11.17 -18.04 -40.20
C GLN A 235 -12.14 -16.90 -39.86
N ALA A 236 -13.31 -16.87 -40.53
CA ALA A 236 -14.27 -15.77 -40.45
C ALA A 236 -14.74 -15.41 -39.02
N ASN A 237 -14.78 -16.37 -38.09
CA ASN A 237 -15.16 -16.18 -36.68
C ASN A 237 -14.14 -16.77 -35.68
N ARG A 238 -12.97 -17.21 -36.15
CA ARG A 238 -11.89 -17.83 -35.35
C ARG A 238 -10.60 -17.11 -35.65
N LEU A 239 -10.03 -16.34 -34.72
CA LEU A 239 -8.70 -15.76 -34.91
C LEU A 239 -7.69 -16.55 -34.08
N VAL A 240 -6.58 -16.93 -34.70
CA VAL A 240 -5.41 -17.50 -34.03
C VAL A 240 -4.39 -16.39 -33.88
N PHE A 241 -3.93 -16.16 -32.65
CA PHE A 241 -3.03 -15.06 -32.31
C PHE A 241 -2.10 -15.48 -31.17
N ASP A 242 -1.03 -14.73 -30.99
CA ASP A 242 -0.21 -14.81 -29.79
C ASP A 242 0.15 -13.40 -29.29
N TYR A 243 0.73 -13.34 -28.10
CA TYR A 243 1.19 -12.10 -27.49
C TYR A 243 2.54 -12.33 -26.80
N THR A 244 3.33 -11.27 -26.66
CA THR A 244 4.48 -11.28 -25.77
C THR A 244 4.02 -10.81 -24.40
N ASP A 245 4.24 -11.62 -23.36
CA ASP A 245 3.90 -11.26 -21.99
C ASP A 245 4.80 -10.11 -21.51
N GLU A 246 4.22 -9.01 -21.01
CA GLU A 246 4.98 -7.79 -20.67
C GLU A 246 5.81 -7.92 -19.37
N MET A 247 5.66 -9.02 -18.62
CA MET A 247 6.44 -9.31 -17.39
C MET A 247 7.57 -10.31 -17.62
N THR A 248 7.32 -11.39 -18.38
CA THR A 248 8.33 -12.44 -18.66
C THR A 248 9.06 -12.23 -19.98
N CYS A 249 8.47 -11.48 -20.90
CA CYS A 249 8.91 -11.32 -22.30
C CYS A 249 9.00 -12.62 -23.10
N GLU A 250 8.35 -13.67 -22.62
CA GLU A 250 8.10 -14.89 -23.39
C GLU A 250 6.90 -14.68 -24.33
N ARG A 251 6.96 -15.31 -25.51
CA ARG A 251 5.83 -15.37 -26.44
C ARG A 251 4.84 -16.42 -25.92
N SER A 252 3.58 -16.06 -25.79
CA SER A 252 2.52 -16.96 -25.35
C SER A 252 2.41 -18.17 -26.27
N ALA A 253 1.86 -19.28 -25.75
CA ALA A 253 1.32 -20.32 -26.62
C ALA A 253 0.26 -19.71 -27.58
N PRO A 254 0.05 -20.29 -28.78
CA PRO A 254 -1.00 -19.84 -29.69
C PRO A 254 -2.38 -19.87 -29.03
N MET A 255 -2.97 -18.69 -28.91
CA MET A 255 -4.31 -18.46 -28.39
C MET A 255 -5.30 -18.41 -29.55
N VAL A 256 -6.54 -18.80 -29.27
CA VAL A 256 -7.64 -18.77 -30.20
C VAL A 256 -8.79 -18.00 -29.57
N ILE A 257 -9.25 -16.95 -30.26
CA ILE A 257 -10.51 -16.28 -29.94
C ILE A 257 -11.57 -16.66 -30.98
N LEU A 258 -12.69 -17.20 -30.49
CA LEU A 258 -13.91 -17.39 -31.26
C LEU A 258 -14.88 -16.26 -30.95
N ILE A 259 -15.38 -15.64 -32.02
CA ILE A 259 -16.09 -14.38 -31.97
C ILE A 259 -17.52 -14.62 -32.45
N GLU A 260 -18.47 -14.61 -31.51
CA GLU A 260 -19.90 -14.67 -31.76
C GLU A 260 -20.58 -13.38 -31.24
N THR A 261 -21.84 -13.16 -31.62
CA THR A 261 -22.56 -11.93 -31.22
C THR A 261 -22.97 -11.92 -29.75
N ASP A 262 -23.12 -13.09 -29.13
CA ASP A 262 -23.56 -13.26 -27.73
C ASP A 262 -22.43 -13.70 -26.77
N ARG A 263 -21.26 -14.07 -27.31
CA ARG A 263 -20.10 -14.55 -26.54
C ARG A 263 -18.77 -14.41 -27.26
N LEU A 264 -17.70 -14.30 -26.48
CA LEU A 264 -16.33 -14.55 -26.93
C LEU A 264 -15.78 -15.75 -26.15
N LEU A 265 -15.21 -16.73 -26.85
CA LEU A 265 -14.49 -17.87 -26.24
C LEU A 265 -13.01 -17.69 -26.53
N ILE A 266 -12.17 -17.65 -25.50
CA ILE A 266 -10.72 -17.42 -25.62
C ILE A 266 -10.02 -18.58 -24.92
N SER A 267 -9.12 -19.31 -25.57
CA SER A 267 -8.33 -20.37 -24.94
C SER A 267 -7.10 -20.72 -25.77
N THR A 268 -6.22 -21.59 -25.26
CA THR A 268 -5.13 -22.18 -26.04
C THR A 268 -5.67 -22.99 -27.22
N GLN A 269 -4.88 -23.09 -28.29
CA GLN A 269 -5.27 -23.85 -29.49
C GLN A 269 -5.57 -25.34 -29.20
N SER A 270 -4.92 -25.93 -28.21
CA SER A 270 -5.15 -27.29 -27.71
C SER A 270 -6.55 -27.51 -27.12
N ARG A 271 -7.11 -26.49 -26.44
CA ARG A 271 -8.33 -26.62 -25.62
C ARG A 271 -9.58 -26.06 -26.27
N ILE A 272 -9.45 -25.07 -27.16
CA ILE A 272 -10.59 -24.33 -27.72
C ILE A 272 -11.63 -25.23 -28.42
N ASP A 273 -11.20 -26.25 -29.18
CA ASP A 273 -12.13 -27.13 -29.91
C ASP A 273 -12.92 -28.07 -28.97
N GLY A 274 -12.30 -28.45 -27.84
CA GLY A 274 -12.99 -29.16 -26.75
C GLY A 274 -14.02 -28.28 -26.06
N LEU A 275 -13.66 -27.04 -25.73
CA LEU A 275 -14.56 -26.05 -25.12
C LEU A 275 -15.76 -25.76 -26.02
N VAL A 276 -15.54 -25.52 -27.32
CA VAL A 276 -16.61 -25.32 -28.32
C VAL A 276 -17.54 -26.51 -28.39
N THR A 277 -17.00 -27.73 -28.39
CA THR A 277 -17.80 -28.95 -28.45
C THR A 277 -18.69 -29.07 -27.20
N ARG A 278 -18.12 -28.91 -26.01
CA ARG A 278 -18.85 -28.97 -24.73
C ARG A 278 -19.92 -27.88 -24.64
N PHE A 279 -19.56 -26.65 -25.02
CA PHE A 279 -20.49 -25.51 -25.04
C PHE A 279 -21.62 -25.76 -26.03
N GLY A 280 -21.30 -26.12 -27.28
CA GLY A 280 -22.27 -26.36 -28.36
C GLY A 280 -23.26 -27.51 -28.06
N GLN A 281 -22.81 -28.55 -27.36
CA GLN A 281 -23.64 -29.69 -26.96
C GLN A 281 -24.41 -29.50 -25.65
N SER A 282 -24.19 -28.41 -24.91
CA SER A 282 -24.71 -28.24 -23.53
C SER A 282 -24.30 -29.40 -22.61
N SER A 283 -23.03 -29.82 -22.68
CA SER A 283 -22.51 -30.92 -21.88
C SER A 283 -22.67 -30.67 -20.38
N THR A 284 -22.88 -31.74 -19.61
CA THR A 284 -22.84 -31.68 -18.14
C THR A 284 -21.44 -31.36 -17.64
N ALA A 285 -21.35 -30.64 -16.53
CA ALA A 285 -20.10 -30.48 -15.79
C ALA A 285 -19.54 -31.85 -15.40
N ALA A 286 -18.22 -32.02 -15.50
CA ALA A 286 -17.53 -33.25 -15.10
C ALA A 286 -17.23 -33.26 -13.59
N ILE A 287 -16.94 -32.09 -13.02
CA ILE A 287 -16.90 -31.86 -11.57
C ILE A 287 -18.24 -31.32 -11.04
N ASP A 288 -18.51 -31.49 -9.75
CA ASP A 288 -19.69 -30.89 -9.11
C ASP A 288 -19.49 -29.37 -8.91
N LEU A 289 -20.36 -28.59 -9.52
CA LEU A 289 -20.38 -27.12 -9.42
C LEU A 289 -21.42 -26.59 -8.45
N ALA A 290 -22.23 -27.41 -7.78
CA ALA A 290 -23.38 -26.94 -6.99
C ALA A 290 -22.97 -25.96 -5.87
N ALA A 291 -21.91 -26.28 -5.12
CA ALA A 291 -21.37 -25.42 -4.08
C ALA A 291 -20.82 -24.09 -4.65
N TRP A 292 -20.06 -24.16 -5.74
CA TRP A 292 -19.55 -22.99 -6.47
C TRP A 292 -20.68 -22.09 -6.99
N GLN A 293 -21.69 -22.67 -7.66
CA GLN A 293 -22.83 -21.95 -8.23
C GLN A 293 -23.68 -21.27 -7.16
N THR A 294 -23.80 -21.90 -5.99
CA THR A 294 -24.42 -21.29 -4.80
C THR A 294 -23.56 -20.15 -4.27
N TYR A 295 -22.25 -20.37 -4.09
CA TYR A 295 -21.33 -19.38 -3.55
C TYR A 295 -21.24 -18.11 -4.43
N ARG A 296 -21.14 -18.24 -5.75
CA ARG A 296 -21.00 -17.08 -6.64
C ARG A 296 -22.28 -16.28 -6.86
N ALA A 297 -23.45 -16.81 -6.49
CA ALA A 297 -24.74 -16.35 -7.00
C ALA A 297 -25.04 -14.88 -6.67
N ASP A 298 -24.57 -14.40 -5.52
CA ASP A 298 -24.76 -13.04 -5.00
C ASP A 298 -23.50 -12.15 -5.15
N LYS A 299 -22.37 -12.68 -5.61
CA LYS A 299 -21.08 -11.98 -5.67
C LYS A 299 -20.92 -11.13 -6.94
N LEU A 300 -20.18 -10.03 -6.83
CA LEU A 300 -19.69 -9.21 -7.94
C LEU A 300 -18.51 -9.87 -8.63
N ALA A 301 -17.55 -10.32 -7.83
CA ALA A 301 -16.40 -11.08 -8.26
C ALA A 301 -16.28 -12.29 -7.35
N SER A 302 -15.88 -13.43 -7.91
CA SER A 302 -15.73 -14.68 -7.19
C SER A 302 -14.68 -15.54 -7.87
N ALA A 303 -13.93 -16.31 -7.10
CA ALA A 303 -12.98 -17.30 -7.58
C ALA A 303 -13.04 -18.54 -6.70
N THR A 304 -12.81 -19.72 -7.27
CA THR A 304 -12.67 -20.97 -6.54
C THR A 304 -11.50 -21.79 -7.06
N VAL A 305 -10.84 -22.48 -6.13
CA VAL A 305 -9.83 -23.50 -6.40
C VAL A 305 -10.41 -24.85 -5.99
N PHE A 306 -10.55 -25.77 -6.93
CA PHE A 306 -11.02 -27.12 -6.70
C PHE A 306 -9.85 -28.04 -6.32
N ALA A 307 -10.08 -28.96 -5.38
CA ALA A 307 -9.11 -30.00 -4.95
C ALA A 307 -7.66 -29.50 -4.74
N PRO A 308 -7.37 -28.76 -3.65
CA PRO A 308 -6.05 -28.17 -3.38
C PRO A 308 -4.86 -29.14 -3.42
N THR A 309 -5.09 -30.44 -3.24
CA THR A 309 -4.08 -31.50 -3.36
C THR A 309 -3.58 -31.75 -4.79
N ALA A 310 -4.43 -31.57 -5.81
CA ALA A 310 -3.99 -31.62 -7.22
C ALA A 310 -3.05 -30.44 -7.54
N VAL A 311 -3.31 -29.28 -6.92
CA VAL A 311 -2.45 -28.10 -7.01
C VAL A 311 -1.07 -28.33 -6.37
N THR A 312 -0.95 -29.28 -5.42
CA THR A 312 0.33 -29.63 -4.79
C THR A 312 1.27 -30.41 -5.74
N GLU A 313 0.74 -31.07 -6.77
CA GLU A 313 1.55 -31.73 -7.80
C GLU A 313 1.92 -30.78 -8.94
N SER A 314 0.98 -29.94 -9.42
CA SER A 314 1.25 -28.96 -10.46
C SER A 314 2.15 -27.79 -10.00
N SER A 315 2.06 -27.38 -8.73
CA SER A 315 2.94 -26.34 -8.15
C SER A 315 4.42 -26.73 -8.10
N ARG A 316 4.79 -28.00 -8.35
CA ARG A 316 6.20 -28.41 -8.51
C ARG A 316 6.86 -27.83 -9.76
N GLY A 317 6.07 -27.43 -10.76
CA GLY A 317 6.54 -26.70 -11.95
C GLY A 317 6.53 -25.17 -11.79
N MET A 318 5.98 -24.62 -10.69
CA MET A 318 5.81 -23.19 -10.51
C MET A 318 6.94 -22.58 -9.68
N SER A 319 7.82 -21.81 -10.32
CA SER A 319 8.85 -21.00 -9.65
C SER A 319 8.30 -19.67 -9.11
N GLY A 320 8.92 -19.15 -8.04
CA GLY A 320 8.63 -17.82 -7.50
C GLY A 320 7.59 -17.78 -6.37
N MET A 321 7.11 -16.56 -6.08
CA MET A 321 6.31 -16.24 -4.90
C MET A 321 4.95 -16.95 -4.88
N SER A 322 4.28 -17.06 -6.03
CA SER A 322 3.02 -17.80 -6.20
C SER A 322 3.19 -19.29 -5.89
N GLY A 323 4.26 -19.91 -6.41
CA GLY A 323 4.59 -21.31 -6.14
C GLY A 323 4.95 -21.59 -4.66
N MET A 324 5.48 -20.61 -3.92
CA MET A 324 5.65 -20.72 -2.46
C MET A 324 4.35 -20.51 -1.69
N MET A 325 3.57 -19.49 -2.04
CA MET A 325 2.28 -19.19 -1.40
C MET A 325 1.30 -20.36 -1.53
N MET A 326 1.18 -20.97 -2.72
CA MET A 326 0.31 -22.13 -2.93
C MET A 326 0.79 -23.38 -2.17
N ARG A 327 2.10 -23.57 -1.99
CA ARG A 327 2.64 -24.66 -1.15
C ARG A 327 2.37 -24.43 0.34
N GLY A 328 2.59 -23.22 0.85
CA GLY A 328 2.27 -22.86 2.24
C GLY A 328 0.76 -23.03 2.54
N ALA A 329 -0.10 -22.53 1.65
CA ALA A 329 -1.54 -22.74 1.73
C ALA A 329 -1.89 -24.24 1.72
N SER A 330 -1.32 -25.05 0.83
CA SER A 330 -1.61 -26.50 0.76
C SER A 330 -1.25 -27.26 2.05
N GLN A 331 -0.22 -26.80 2.79
CA GLN A 331 0.18 -27.43 4.05
C GLN A 331 -0.77 -27.09 5.21
N ALA A 332 -1.32 -25.87 5.24
CA ALA A 332 -2.27 -25.44 6.26
C ALA A 332 -3.70 -25.98 6.04
N LEU A 333 -4.04 -26.35 4.80
CA LEU A 333 -5.43 -26.56 4.35
C LEU A 333 -5.90 -28.03 4.26
N GLY A 334 -5.12 -29.02 4.74
CA GLY A 334 -5.61 -30.39 5.00
C GLY A 334 -6.40 -31.06 3.85
N PRO A 335 -7.45 -31.85 4.15
CA PRO A 335 -8.29 -32.52 3.14
C PRO A 335 -9.49 -31.66 2.68
N LEU A 336 -9.30 -30.34 2.49
CA LEU A 336 -10.35 -29.47 1.97
C LEU A 336 -10.70 -29.82 0.52
N THR A 337 -11.99 -29.68 0.15
CA THR A 337 -12.50 -30.02 -1.18
C THR A 337 -12.43 -28.87 -2.16
N ALA A 338 -12.61 -27.64 -1.68
CA ALA A 338 -12.46 -26.41 -2.44
C ALA A 338 -12.18 -25.21 -1.52
N ALA A 339 -11.57 -24.17 -2.10
CA ALA A 339 -11.49 -22.84 -1.51
C ALA A 339 -12.23 -21.84 -2.40
N TYR A 340 -12.78 -20.80 -1.80
CA TYR A 340 -13.60 -19.78 -2.44
C TYR A 340 -13.16 -18.39 -1.94
N LEU A 341 -13.09 -17.44 -2.86
CA LEU A 341 -12.89 -16.02 -2.60
C LEU A 341 -13.98 -15.23 -3.32
N GLY A 342 -14.47 -14.15 -2.72
CA GLY A 342 -15.59 -13.41 -3.25
C GLY A 342 -15.65 -11.97 -2.76
N ALA A 343 -16.30 -11.11 -3.55
CA ALA A 343 -16.65 -9.76 -3.18
C ALA A 343 -18.15 -9.54 -3.45
N SER A 344 -18.89 -9.07 -2.45
CA SER A 344 -20.34 -8.78 -2.51
C SER A 344 -20.62 -7.36 -1.99
N VAL A 345 -21.83 -6.85 -2.21
CA VAL A 345 -22.25 -5.54 -1.64
C VAL A 345 -23.07 -5.76 -0.39
N THR A 346 -22.75 -5.01 0.66
CA THR A 346 -23.59 -4.89 1.86
C THR A 346 -24.55 -3.72 1.71
N ALA A 347 -25.81 -3.94 2.06
CA ALA A 347 -26.83 -2.90 2.02
C ALA A 347 -26.80 -1.99 3.28
N MET A 348 -26.38 -2.53 4.43
CA MET A 348 -26.32 -1.86 5.72
C MET A 348 -25.15 -2.44 6.56
N PRO A 349 -24.09 -1.65 6.83
CA PRO A 349 -23.77 -0.37 6.18
C PRO A 349 -23.55 -0.56 4.65
N PRO A 350 -23.82 0.46 3.81
CA PRO A 350 -23.47 0.43 2.40
C PRO A 350 -21.97 0.25 2.21
N GLY A 351 -21.55 -0.81 1.51
CA GLY A 351 -20.14 -1.16 1.40
C GLY A 351 -19.85 -2.38 0.53
N ILE A 352 -18.56 -2.71 0.41
CA ILE A 352 -18.08 -3.94 -0.22
C ILE A 352 -17.66 -4.90 0.90
N ARG A 353 -18.20 -6.12 0.86
CA ARG A 353 -17.73 -7.22 1.69
C ARG A 353 -16.84 -8.14 0.89
N PHE A 354 -15.63 -8.38 1.39
CA PHE A 354 -14.75 -9.44 0.91
C PHE A 354 -14.99 -10.69 1.76
N GLU A 355 -15.10 -11.85 1.13
CA GLU A 355 -15.39 -13.13 1.78
C GLU A 355 -14.39 -14.18 1.28
N ALA A 356 -13.74 -14.87 2.22
CA ALA A 356 -12.94 -16.06 1.96
C ALA A 356 -13.62 -17.25 2.63
N THR A 357 -13.70 -18.40 1.97
CA THR A 357 -14.40 -19.58 2.50
C THR A 357 -13.73 -20.86 2.00
N VAL A 358 -13.62 -21.86 2.85
CA VAL A 358 -13.11 -23.19 2.54
C VAL A 358 -14.17 -24.24 2.86
N SER A 359 -14.32 -25.26 2.01
CA SER A 359 -15.26 -26.36 2.22
C SER A 359 -14.54 -27.66 2.57
N GLY A 360 -15.02 -28.36 3.58
CA GLY A 360 -14.39 -29.59 4.10
C GLY A 360 -15.42 -30.62 4.55
N THR A 361 -15.04 -31.89 4.47
CA THR A 361 -15.91 -33.01 4.87
C THR A 361 -15.80 -33.35 6.37
N ASP A 362 -14.79 -32.83 7.06
CA ASP A 362 -14.58 -33.03 8.50
C ASP A 362 -15.06 -31.80 9.27
N ALA A 363 -16.26 -31.91 9.86
CA ALA A 363 -16.84 -30.84 10.66
C ALA A 363 -15.99 -30.53 11.91
N GLN A 364 -15.39 -31.53 12.56
CA GLN A 364 -14.66 -31.32 13.81
C GLN A 364 -13.33 -30.60 13.55
N ALA A 365 -12.66 -30.88 12.43
CA ALA A 365 -11.49 -30.13 11.99
C ALA A 365 -11.85 -28.66 11.65
N LEU A 366 -12.97 -28.43 10.97
CA LEU A 366 -13.45 -27.08 10.65
C LEU A 366 -13.84 -26.27 11.90
N ASP A 367 -14.44 -26.91 12.92
CA ASP A 367 -14.72 -26.26 14.22
C ASP A 367 -13.42 -25.84 14.93
N SER A 368 -12.45 -26.75 15.02
CA SER A 368 -11.14 -26.46 15.63
C SER A 368 -10.38 -25.34 14.90
N GLN A 369 -10.46 -25.27 13.57
CA GLN A 369 -9.87 -24.17 12.80
C GLN A 369 -10.63 -22.85 12.95
N ALA A 370 -11.96 -22.90 13.09
CA ALA A 370 -12.78 -21.72 13.35
C ALA A 370 -12.40 -21.06 14.69
N ASP A 371 -12.25 -21.87 15.73
CA ASP A 371 -11.93 -21.39 17.07
C ASP A 371 -10.49 -20.90 17.17
N ALA A 372 -9.53 -21.58 16.53
CA ALA A 372 -8.15 -21.09 16.40
C ALA A 372 -8.09 -19.71 15.71
N LEU A 373 -8.81 -19.53 14.59
CA LEU A 373 -8.84 -18.27 13.86
C LEU A 373 -9.53 -17.14 14.65
N ARG A 374 -10.60 -17.46 15.40
CA ARG A 374 -11.25 -16.50 16.31
C ARG A 374 -10.33 -16.05 17.42
N ASN A 375 -9.64 -17.00 18.06
CA ASN A 375 -8.72 -16.70 19.15
C ASN A 375 -7.56 -15.81 18.66
N GLN A 376 -6.93 -16.15 17.52
CA GLN A 376 -5.87 -15.34 16.92
C GLN A 376 -6.34 -13.93 16.54
N LEU A 377 -7.55 -13.77 15.98
CA LEU A 377 -8.11 -12.45 15.67
C LEU A 377 -8.41 -11.64 16.93
N GLN A 378 -8.90 -12.28 17.99
CA GLN A 378 -9.18 -11.64 19.27
C GLN A 378 -7.88 -11.17 19.94
N GLU A 379 -6.88 -12.04 20.03
CA GLU A 379 -5.55 -11.76 20.58
C GLU A 379 -4.83 -10.62 19.83
N LEU A 380 -4.88 -10.64 18.50
CA LEU A 380 -4.36 -9.56 17.65
C LEU A 380 -5.11 -8.24 17.90
N THR A 381 -6.43 -8.30 18.10
CA THR A 381 -7.27 -7.12 18.40
C THR A 381 -6.94 -6.55 19.79
N ASP A 382 -6.78 -7.39 20.80
CA ASP A 382 -6.52 -6.97 22.19
C ASP A 382 -5.10 -6.42 22.35
N THR A 383 -4.13 -7.00 21.65
CA THR A 383 -2.77 -6.45 21.53
C THR A 383 -2.80 -5.05 20.93
N LEU A 384 -3.41 -4.90 19.75
CA LEU A 384 -3.38 -3.63 19.01
C LEU A 384 -4.25 -2.54 19.65
N ALA A 385 -5.17 -2.88 20.57
CA ALA A 385 -6.05 -1.90 21.22
C ALA A 385 -5.30 -0.82 22.01
N HIS A 386 -4.09 -1.14 22.49
CA HIS A 386 -3.25 -0.25 23.31
C HIS A 386 -2.23 0.56 22.51
N HIS A 387 -2.00 0.22 21.25
CA HIS A 387 -0.94 0.79 20.42
C HIS A 387 -1.48 1.40 19.11
N GLU A 388 -2.46 0.75 18.49
CA GLU A 388 -3.01 1.09 17.18
C GLU A 388 -4.56 1.03 17.19
N PRO A 389 -5.24 1.95 17.90
CA PRO A 389 -6.69 1.91 18.08
C PRO A 389 -7.48 2.02 16.76
N GLU A 390 -6.93 2.67 15.74
CA GLU A 390 -7.51 2.71 14.38
C GLU A 390 -7.44 1.35 13.68
N THR A 391 -6.32 0.62 13.82
CA THR A 391 -6.19 -0.76 13.28
C THR A 391 -7.16 -1.72 13.96
N VAL A 392 -7.47 -1.50 15.25
CA VAL A 392 -8.51 -2.26 15.95
C VAL A 392 -9.92 -2.00 15.43
N LYS A 393 -10.24 -0.81 14.95
CA LYS A 393 -11.53 -0.57 14.25
C LYS A 393 -11.61 -1.41 12.98
N LEU A 394 -10.52 -1.51 12.22
CA LEU A 394 -10.46 -2.34 11.02
C LEU A 394 -10.58 -3.84 11.33
N LEU A 395 -9.85 -4.36 12.33
CA LEU A 395 -9.91 -5.77 12.72
C LEU A 395 -11.29 -6.18 13.26
N LYS A 396 -11.99 -5.30 13.97
CA LYS A 396 -13.38 -5.52 14.41
C LYS A 396 -14.39 -5.63 13.27
N ARG A 397 -14.03 -5.24 12.04
CA ARG A 397 -14.82 -5.47 10.81
C ARG A 397 -14.60 -6.86 10.20
N VAL A 398 -13.66 -7.66 10.74
CA VAL A 398 -13.45 -9.06 10.35
C VAL A 398 -14.36 -9.98 11.16
N ALA A 399 -15.07 -10.88 10.49
CA ALA A 399 -15.94 -11.88 11.12
C ALA A 399 -15.61 -13.30 10.61
N VAL A 400 -15.38 -14.23 11.54
CA VAL A 400 -15.18 -15.67 11.24
C VAL A 400 -16.54 -16.37 11.19
N VAL A 401 -16.89 -16.87 10.01
CA VAL A 401 -18.15 -17.54 9.70
C VAL A 401 -17.93 -19.05 9.66
N ARG A 402 -18.82 -19.81 10.30
CA ARG A 402 -18.80 -21.28 10.32
C ARG A 402 -20.20 -21.79 10.01
N SER A 403 -20.32 -22.59 8.96
CA SER A 403 -21.52 -23.40 8.63
C SER A 403 -21.14 -24.88 8.68
N LYS A 404 -22.09 -25.80 8.52
CA LYS A 404 -21.88 -27.25 8.72
C LYS A 404 -20.66 -27.82 7.98
N ASP A 405 -20.46 -27.44 6.72
CA ASP A 405 -19.44 -27.93 5.79
C ASP A 405 -18.44 -26.86 5.34
N GLN A 406 -18.54 -25.63 5.88
CA GLN A 406 -17.68 -24.51 5.48
C GLN A 406 -17.14 -23.71 6.67
N LEU A 407 -15.93 -23.21 6.52
CA LEU A 407 -15.29 -22.20 7.38
C LEU A 407 -14.90 -21.00 6.51
N GLY A 408 -15.12 -19.78 6.97
CA GLY A 408 -14.74 -18.59 6.24
C GLY A 408 -14.45 -17.38 7.11
N ALA A 409 -13.94 -16.34 6.48
CA ALA A 409 -13.76 -15.02 7.06
C ALA A 409 -14.38 -13.97 6.12
N SER A 410 -14.97 -12.92 6.69
CA SER A 410 -15.51 -11.80 5.93
C SER A 410 -14.99 -10.47 6.49
N LEU A 411 -14.72 -9.51 5.60
CA LEU A 411 -14.32 -8.14 5.93
C LEU A 411 -15.27 -7.17 5.24
N VAL A 412 -15.87 -6.24 5.97
CA VAL A 412 -16.78 -5.22 5.42
C VAL A 412 -16.11 -3.84 5.39
N LEU A 413 -15.93 -3.30 4.18
CA LEU A 413 -15.48 -1.93 3.94
C LEU A 413 -16.69 -1.08 3.53
N ASP A 414 -17.11 -0.15 4.39
CA ASP A 414 -18.17 0.82 4.12
C ASP A 414 -17.62 2.17 3.66
N GLY A 415 -18.50 3.15 3.43
CA GLY A 415 -18.11 4.50 2.98
C GLY A 415 -17.11 5.22 3.89
N ASN A 416 -17.03 4.87 5.17
CA ASN A 416 -16.08 5.47 6.12
C ASN A 416 -14.74 4.71 6.15
N ALA A 417 -14.72 3.45 5.73
CA ALA A 417 -13.52 2.62 5.74
C ALA A 417 -12.38 3.17 4.85
N GLY A 418 -12.69 4.00 3.85
CA GLY A 418 -11.70 4.72 3.04
C GLY A 418 -10.94 5.79 3.84
N GLU A 419 -11.65 6.54 4.68
CA GLU A 419 -11.05 7.51 5.61
C GLU A 419 -10.27 6.81 6.72
N GLU A 420 -10.78 5.69 7.26
CA GLU A 420 -10.09 4.87 8.26
C GLU A 420 -8.83 4.18 7.70
N LEU A 421 -8.83 3.70 6.45
CA LEU A 421 -7.63 3.17 5.79
C LEU A 421 -6.58 4.27 5.51
N MET A 422 -7.03 5.48 5.18
CA MET A 422 -6.16 6.65 5.01
C MET A 422 -5.61 7.15 6.34
N SER A 423 -6.41 7.17 7.41
CA SER A 423 -5.92 7.53 8.75
C SER A 423 -4.91 6.51 9.27
N LEU A 424 -5.07 5.22 8.95
CA LEU A 424 -4.10 4.16 9.25
C LEU A 424 -2.79 4.39 8.47
N GLY A 425 -2.85 4.72 7.18
CA GLY A 425 -1.66 5.10 6.39
C GLY A 425 -0.97 6.38 6.90
N GLN A 426 -1.74 7.38 7.34
CA GLN A 426 -1.23 8.63 7.91
C GLN A 426 -0.73 8.48 9.35
N ALA A 427 -1.30 7.59 10.16
CA ALA A 427 -0.83 7.28 11.51
C ALA A 427 0.49 6.51 11.45
N VAL A 428 0.58 5.49 10.59
CA VAL A 428 1.82 4.72 10.38
C VAL A 428 2.93 5.60 9.80
N MET A 429 2.66 6.43 8.78
CA MET A 429 3.67 7.40 8.32
C MET A 429 3.94 8.51 9.34
N GLY A 430 2.92 8.96 10.08
CA GLY A 430 3.06 9.95 11.14
C GLY A 430 4.01 9.50 12.23
N GLN A 431 3.86 8.28 12.74
CA GLN A 431 4.78 7.68 13.72
C GLN A 431 6.18 7.46 13.15
N MET A 432 6.32 7.15 11.85
CA MET A 432 7.64 7.01 11.20
C MET A 432 8.37 8.34 10.99
N PHE A 433 7.66 9.48 10.97
CA PHE A 433 8.25 10.81 10.67
C PHE A 433 8.08 11.86 11.78
N SER A 434 7.45 11.56 12.92
CA SER A 434 7.22 12.51 14.01
C SER A 434 8.43 12.73 14.93
N ILE A 435 9.50 13.32 14.39
CA ILE A 435 10.55 13.99 15.20
C ILE A 435 10.65 15.49 14.82
N SER A 436 9.52 16.17 14.57
CA SER A 436 9.41 17.65 14.67
C SER A 436 7.98 18.20 14.40
N SER A 437 6.98 17.91 15.25
CA SER A 437 5.67 18.59 15.14
C SER A 437 4.81 18.55 16.42
N SER A 438 5.39 18.88 17.58
CA SER A 438 4.66 18.95 18.86
C SER A 438 3.84 20.24 19.02
N MET A 439 2.93 20.54 18.08
CA MET A 439 1.85 21.54 18.24
C MET A 439 0.64 21.18 17.37
N ALA A 440 -0.16 20.21 17.83
CA ALA A 440 -1.53 19.99 17.38
C ALA A 440 -2.42 19.87 18.63
N GLY A 441 -3.07 20.98 19.00
CA GLY A 441 -3.99 21.04 20.14
C GLY A 441 -5.39 20.57 19.77
N GLU A 442 -6.08 20.03 20.77
CA GLU A 442 -7.46 19.51 20.82
C GLU A 442 -8.45 20.06 19.78
N GLU A 443 -9.11 19.14 19.05
CA GLU A 443 -10.20 19.47 18.13
C GLU A 443 -11.53 19.75 18.86
N ASN A 444 -11.96 21.01 18.92
CA ASN A 444 -13.35 21.37 18.58
C ASN A 444 -13.56 22.88 18.43
N THR A 445 -13.53 23.37 17.18
CA THR A 445 -14.11 24.67 16.82
C THR A 445 -14.55 24.65 15.37
N GLU A 446 -15.58 25.42 15.03
CA GLU A 446 -16.04 25.62 13.65
C GLU A 446 -14.85 26.06 12.77
N ARG A 447 -14.36 25.16 11.90
CA ARG A 447 -13.17 25.40 11.06
C ARG A 447 -13.45 26.57 10.13
N GLN A 448 -12.65 27.64 10.25
CA GLN A 448 -12.82 28.86 9.46
C GLN A 448 -12.58 28.61 7.97
N GLU A 449 -13.22 29.41 7.11
CA GLU A 449 -12.96 29.40 5.67
C GLU A 449 -11.50 29.79 5.40
N GLN A 450 -10.74 28.93 4.73
CA GLN A 450 -9.37 29.17 4.27
C GLN A 450 -9.34 29.14 2.74
N LEU A 451 -8.67 30.13 2.16
CA LEU A 451 -8.48 30.25 0.72
C LEU A 451 -7.20 29.53 0.31
N GLU A 452 -7.11 29.10 -0.95
CA GLU A 452 -5.84 28.66 -1.53
C GLU A 452 -4.87 29.86 -1.50
N ASP A 453 -3.73 29.76 -0.82
CA ASP A 453 -2.81 30.90 -0.61
C ASP A 453 -2.18 31.39 -1.92
N ASN A 454 -1.86 30.46 -2.84
CA ASN A 454 -1.25 30.78 -4.13
C ASN A 454 -1.85 29.95 -5.29
N PRO A 455 -3.11 30.25 -5.70
CA PRO A 455 -3.77 29.51 -6.77
C PRO A 455 -3.07 29.75 -8.12
N ALA A 456 -2.62 28.65 -8.75
CA ALA A 456 -2.00 28.67 -10.08
C ALA A 456 -2.82 29.48 -11.10
N ARG A 457 -2.16 30.36 -11.85
CA ARG A 457 -2.84 31.27 -12.78
C ARG A 457 -2.79 30.72 -14.20
N PHE A 458 -3.93 30.75 -14.87
CA PHE A 458 -4.08 30.31 -16.25
C PHE A 458 -4.49 31.49 -17.14
N PHE A 459 -3.77 31.70 -18.23
CA PHE A 459 -4.02 32.77 -19.18
C PHE A 459 -4.87 32.27 -20.35
N LEU A 460 -5.89 33.04 -20.73
CA LEU A 460 -6.80 32.73 -21.85
C LEU A 460 -6.04 32.54 -23.17
N GLN A 461 -5.04 33.40 -23.40
CA GLN A 461 -4.05 33.30 -24.47
C GLN A 461 -2.67 33.44 -23.83
N PHE A 462 -1.75 32.55 -24.18
CA PHE A 462 -0.41 32.52 -23.64
C PHE A 462 0.58 32.26 -24.77
N ASP A 463 1.56 33.16 -24.93
CA ASP A 463 2.75 32.87 -25.74
C ASP A 463 3.73 32.09 -24.86
N PRO A 464 4.08 30.83 -25.21
CA PRO A 464 5.01 30.04 -24.42
C PRO A 464 6.45 30.59 -24.38
N ALA A 465 6.77 31.62 -25.18
CA ALA A 465 7.99 32.40 -25.01
C ALA A 465 8.05 33.18 -23.68
N ASN A 466 6.91 33.35 -22.98
CA ASN A 466 6.82 33.99 -21.66
C ASN A 466 6.96 33.02 -20.48
N LEU A 467 7.33 31.75 -20.72
CA LEU A 467 7.69 30.85 -19.61
C LEU A 467 8.99 31.34 -18.97
N ALA A 468 8.97 31.45 -17.64
CA ALA A 468 10.17 31.77 -16.86
C ALA A 468 11.29 30.75 -17.13
N ALA A 469 12.53 31.20 -17.14
CA ALA A 469 13.67 30.29 -17.16
C ALA A 469 13.76 29.56 -15.82
N PHE A 470 14.32 28.35 -15.81
CA PHE A 470 14.47 27.54 -14.60
C PHE A 470 15.25 28.28 -13.49
N ASP A 471 16.23 29.09 -13.89
CA ASP A 471 17.07 29.89 -12.99
C ASP A 471 16.39 31.17 -12.44
N ASP A 472 15.22 31.57 -12.97
CA ASP A 472 14.49 32.76 -12.48
C ASP A 472 13.93 32.56 -11.07
N ILE A 473 13.86 31.30 -10.61
CA ILE A 473 13.46 30.88 -9.27
C ILE A 473 14.65 30.11 -8.67
N PRO A 474 15.40 30.70 -7.72
CA PRO A 474 16.51 30.01 -7.08
C PRO A 474 15.99 28.88 -6.18
N ASP A 475 16.74 27.78 -6.11
CA ASP A 475 16.58 26.76 -5.09
C ASP A 475 17.89 25.98 -5.05
N ASP A 476 18.53 26.04 -3.87
CA ASP A 476 19.90 25.62 -3.60
C ASP A 476 20.03 24.10 -3.41
N HIS A 477 18.94 23.32 -3.63
CA HIS A 477 18.90 21.85 -3.46
C HIS A 477 18.67 21.09 -4.78
N PHE A 478 18.76 21.79 -5.93
CA PHE A 478 18.71 21.16 -7.25
C PHE A 478 19.88 21.60 -8.12
N HIS A 479 20.87 20.73 -8.24
CA HIS A 479 22.07 20.95 -9.03
C HIS A 479 21.89 20.34 -10.42
N ALA A 480 21.47 21.18 -11.36
CA ALA A 480 21.18 20.79 -12.73
C ALA A 480 22.44 20.36 -13.50
N ALA A 481 22.46 19.12 -14.00
CA ALA A 481 23.47 18.66 -14.97
C ALA A 481 23.18 19.21 -16.38
N TRP A 482 21.92 19.49 -16.68
CA TRP A 482 21.47 20.18 -17.89
C TRP A 482 20.29 21.11 -17.56
N LYS A 483 20.19 22.24 -18.26
CA LYS A 483 19.04 23.16 -18.18
C LYS A 483 18.79 23.86 -19.50
N GLN A 484 17.52 24.02 -19.88
CA GLN A 484 17.12 24.78 -21.06
C GLN A 484 15.71 25.35 -20.89
N GLY A 485 15.58 26.67 -20.98
CA GLY A 485 14.29 27.34 -20.80
C GLY A 485 13.70 27.06 -19.40
N PRO A 486 12.44 26.61 -19.29
CA PRO A 486 11.77 26.39 -18.00
C PRO A 486 12.10 25.04 -17.33
N LEU A 487 12.97 24.22 -17.92
CA LEU A 487 13.26 22.86 -17.47
C LEU A 487 14.74 22.68 -17.15
N ALA A 488 14.99 21.81 -16.17
CA ALA A 488 16.31 21.29 -15.84
C ALA A 488 16.27 19.79 -15.53
N LEU A 489 17.43 19.16 -15.56
CA LEU A 489 17.62 17.72 -15.44
C LEU A 489 18.93 17.45 -14.67
N ARG A 490 18.89 16.54 -13.70
CA ARG A 490 20.08 16.02 -12.99
C ARG A 490 20.13 14.50 -13.04
N ILE A 491 21.31 13.94 -12.83
CA ILE A 491 21.42 12.55 -12.39
C ILE A 491 21.23 12.55 -10.88
N LYS A 492 20.19 11.88 -10.41
CA LYS A 492 19.80 11.80 -8.99
C LYS A 492 20.51 10.64 -8.29
N GLU A 493 20.70 9.54 -9.01
CA GLU A 493 21.33 8.32 -8.51
C GLU A 493 21.91 7.52 -9.68
N ILE A 494 23.02 6.83 -9.43
CA ILE A 494 23.59 5.79 -10.29
C ILE A 494 23.81 4.54 -9.45
N GLY A 495 23.62 3.34 -10.00
CA GLY A 495 23.75 2.12 -9.20
C GLY A 495 23.63 0.83 -9.99
N VAL A 496 23.51 -0.28 -9.28
CA VAL A 496 23.18 -1.61 -9.81
C VAL A 496 21.86 -2.10 -9.25
N ASP A 497 21.04 -2.73 -10.09
CA ASP A 497 19.72 -3.22 -9.70
C ASP A 497 19.75 -4.73 -9.41
N PRO A 498 19.70 -5.17 -8.14
CA PRO A 498 19.77 -6.58 -7.79
C PRO A 498 18.53 -7.39 -8.24
N LYS A 499 17.42 -6.73 -8.60
CA LYS A 499 16.25 -7.40 -9.18
C LYS A 499 16.40 -7.65 -10.69
N ASN A 500 17.38 -7.02 -11.32
CA ASN A 500 17.63 -7.07 -12.76
C ASN A 500 19.05 -7.61 -13.05
N ASP A 501 19.44 -8.72 -12.42
CA ASP A 501 20.74 -9.39 -12.63
C ASP A 501 21.95 -8.45 -12.40
N ASN A 502 21.89 -7.66 -11.32
CA ASN A 502 22.87 -6.62 -10.95
C ASN A 502 23.18 -5.61 -12.07
N ARG A 503 22.28 -5.40 -13.03
CA ARG A 503 22.50 -4.46 -14.14
C ARG A 503 22.61 -3.03 -13.64
N SER A 504 23.63 -2.34 -14.12
CA SER A 504 23.83 -0.92 -13.85
C SER A 504 22.68 -0.06 -14.37
N TYR A 505 22.39 1.04 -13.70
CA TYR A 505 21.32 1.97 -14.03
C TYR A 505 21.68 3.42 -13.73
N LEU A 506 20.95 4.32 -14.40
CA LEU A 506 20.92 5.75 -14.14
C LEU A 506 19.50 6.15 -13.71
N LEU A 507 19.37 6.96 -12.68
CA LEU A 507 18.11 7.62 -12.30
C LEU A 507 18.21 9.11 -12.62
N LEU A 508 17.49 9.54 -13.65
CA LEU A 508 17.39 10.94 -14.02
C LEU A 508 16.21 11.58 -13.31
N ASN A 509 16.40 12.80 -12.80
CA ASN A 509 15.36 13.61 -12.16
C ASN A 509 15.24 14.95 -12.90
N GLY A 510 14.13 15.14 -13.59
CA GLY A 510 13.80 16.36 -14.32
C GLY A 510 12.84 17.23 -13.51
N GLN A 511 13.08 18.54 -13.50
CA GLN A 511 12.25 19.51 -12.78
C GLN A 511 11.86 20.69 -13.68
N GLY A 512 10.68 21.24 -13.45
CA GLY A 512 10.29 22.59 -13.88
C GLY A 512 9.70 23.39 -12.72
N ARG A 513 9.89 24.70 -12.74
CA ARG A 513 9.48 25.63 -11.67
C ARG A 513 8.45 26.64 -12.21
N SER A 514 7.34 26.80 -11.49
CA SER A 514 6.20 27.68 -11.78
C SER A 514 5.71 27.64 -13.24
N LEU A 515 5.57 26.42 -13.79
CA LEU A 515 5.17 26.18 -15.18
C LEU A 515 3.75 26.71 -15.46
N THR A 516 3.68 27.88 -16.08
CA THR A 516 2.42 28.56 -16.42
C THR A 516 1.72 27.88 -17.59
N ASN A 517 0.38 27.76 -17.53
CA ASN A 517 -0.43 27.12 -18.57
C ASN A 517 -0.06 25.64 -18.85
N VAL A 518 0.47 24.93 -17.84
CA VAL A 518 0.79 23.49 -17.89
C VAL A 518 -0.14 22.73 -16.93
N ALA A 519 -0.54 21.52 -17.30
CA ALA A 519 -1.43 20.69 -16.50
C ALA A 519 -0.80 20.21 -15.18
N LYS A 520 -1.64 19.87 -14.18
CA LYS A 520 -1.18 19.29 -12.91
C LYS A 520 -0.65 17.86 -13.11
N GLU A 521 -1.35 17.04 -13.88
CA GLU A 521 -0.95 15.68 -14.26
C GLU A 521 -0.53 15.67 -15.74
N GLN A 522 0.52 14.92 -16.09
CA GLN A 522 0.98 14.76 -17.49
C GLN A 522 1.28 16.08 -18.23
N GLY A 523 1.78 17.10 -17.52
CA GLY A 523 2.13 18.41 -18.09
C GLY A 523 3.30 18.36 -19.07
N GLY A 524 4.02 17.23 -19.14
CA GLY A 524 5.13 16.98 -20.04
C GLY A 524 5.64 15.55 -19.92
N SER A 525 6.77 15.26 -20.56
CA SER A 525 7.44 13.97 -20.43
C SER A 525 8.96 14.05 -20.60
N LEU A 526 9.65 13.06 -20.05
CA LEU A 526 11.08 12.81 -20.20
C LEU A 526 11.30 11.48 -20.93
N VAL A 527 12.03 11.52 -22.05
CA VAL A 527 12.45 10.35 -22.83
C VAL A 527 13.97 10.36 -22.93
N VAL A 528 14.62 9.23 -22.60
CA VAL A 528 16.04 9.00 -22.90
C VAL A 528 16.11 8.28 -24.23
N SER A 529 16.77 8.89 -25.22
CA SER A 529 16.88 8.36 -26.59
C SER A 529 18.08 7.44 -26.75
N GLY A 530 19.16 7.68 -26.00
CA GLY A 530 20.38 6.89 -26.06
C GLY A 530 21.31 7.15 -24.88
N ILE A 531 22.13 6.14 -24.56
CA ILE A 531 23.28 6.24 -23.67
C ILE A 531 24.45 5.64 -24.44
N TYR A 532 25.59 6.32 -24.44
CA TYR A 532 26.73 5.98 -25.27
C TYR A 532 28.02 5.86 -24.44
N ASP A 533 28.90 4.96 -24.89
CA ASP A 533 30.24 4.82 -24.34
C ASP A 533 31.22 5.88 -24.87
N GLN A 534 32.45 5.88 -24.33
CA GLN A 534 33.55 6.77 -24.78
C GLN A 534 33.95 6.60 -26.26
N SER A 535 33.57 5.48 -26.89
CA SER A 535 33.79 5.21 -28.33
C SER A 535 32.58 5.60 -29.20
N GLY A 536 31.47 6.04 -28.60
CA GLY A 536 30.23 6.37 -29.28
C GLY A 536 29.29 5.19 -29.56
N ASN A 537 29.55 4.00 -28.99
CA ASN A 537 28.64 2.86 -29.12
C ASN A 537 27.44 3.02 -28.18
N ALA A 538 26.24 2.64 -28.62
CA ALA A 538 25.06 2.66 -27.78
C ALA A 538 25.10 1.52 -26.74
N ILE A 539 25.03 1.88 -25.45
CA ILE A 539 25.02 0.99 -24.29
C ILE A 539 23.68 0.98 -23.55
N MET A 540 22.71 1.77 -24.01
CA MET A 540 21.30 1.64 -23.61
C MET A 540 20.64 0.50 -24.40
N PRO A 541 20.14 -0.57 -23.75
CA PRO A 541 19.33 -1.58 -24.40
C PRO A 541 17.96 -0.99 -24.75
N ALA A 542 17.45 -1.37 -25.91
CA ALA A 542 16.11 -1.06 -26.39
C ALA A 542 15.28 -2.36 -26.42
N PRO A 543 14.86 -2.89 -25.25
CA PRO A 543 14.06 -4.10 -25.22
C PRO A 543 12.69 -3.81 -25.85
N SER A 544 12.21 -4.71 -26.71
CA SER A 544 10.88 -4.58 -27.33
C SER A 544 9.74 -4.78 -26.33
N CYS A 545 10.03 -5.44 -25.21
CA CYS A 545 9.09 -5.87 -24.17
C CYS A 545 9.62 -5.49 -22.77
N GLY A 546 8.74 -5.54 -21.77
CA GLY A 546 9.01 -5.25 -20.36
C GLY A 546 8.16 -4.08 -19.89
N GLN A 547 7.84 -4.04 -18.60
CA GLN A 547 7.34 -2.80 -17.99
C GLN A 547 8.47 -1.77 -17.85
N ASN A 548 8.12 -0.48 -17.88
CA ASN A 548 9.04 0.64 -17.67
C ASN A 548 10.28 0.60 -18.59
N ARG A 549 10.11 0.30 -19.89
CA ARG A 549 11.23 0.18 -20.83
C ARG A 549 12.01 1.49 -20.87
N ASN A 550 13.31 1.40 -21.15
CA ASN A 550 14.20 2.55 -21.21
C ASN A 550 13.65 3.70 -22.09
N GLN A 551 13.01 3.36 -23.21
CA GLN A 551 12.44 4.32 -24.17
C GLN A 551 11.00 4.78 -23.83
N ASP A 552 10.31 4.17 -22.87
CA ASP A 552 8.96 4.60 -22.49
C ASP A 552 9.03 5.99 -21.81
N PRO A 553 8.15 6.94 -22.17
CA PRO A 553 8.18 8.29 -21.61
C PRO A 553 7.78 8.29 -20.14
N ALA A 554 8.60 8.89 -19.26
CA ALA A 554 8.19 9.21 -17.90
C ALA A 554 7.40 10.54 -17.90
N MET A 555 6.33 10.65 -17.12
CA MET A 555 5.42 11.81 -17.15
C MET A 555 5.81 12.89 -16.13
N LEU A 556 5.93 14.14 -16.58
CA LEU A 556 6.13 15.31 -15.74
C LEU A 556 4.82 15.71 -15.07
N SER A 557 4.79 15.71 -13.74
CA SER A 557 3.60 16.00 -12.94
C SER A 557 3.89 16.95 -11.79
N LYS A 558 2.88 17.72 -11.36
CA LYS A 558 3.01 18.66 -10.24
C LYS A 558 3.15 17.88 -8.92
N THR A 559 4.21 18.17 -8.19
CA THR A 559 4.51 17.62 -6.86
C THR A 559 4.10 18.60 -5.76
N MET A 560 4.57 18.39 -4.52
CA MET A 560 4.52 19.40 -3.48
C MET A 560 5.24 20.67 -3.93
N ASP A 561 4.65 21.83 -3.64
CA ASP A 561 5.22 23.15 -3.99
C ASP A 561 6.49 23.43 -3.17
N GLY A 562 7.44 24.11 -3.81
CA GLY A 562 8.71 24.47 -3.19
C GLY A 562 8.66 25.86 -2.57
N THR A 563 9.63 26.16 -1.72
CA THR A 563 9.89 27.49 -1.17
C THR A 563 11.32 27.93 -1.46
N TYR A 564 11.52 29.23 -1.60
CA TYR A 564 12.83 29.88 -1.59
C TYR A 564 12.75 31.18 -0.78
N TYR A 565 13.88 31.70 -0.32
CA TYR A 565 13.92 32.93 0.46
C TYR A 565 14.37 34.10 -0.43
N ALA A 566 13.55 35.15 -0.53
CA ALA A 566 13.86 36.34 -1.31
C ALA A 566 13.30 37.60 -0.66
N ASP A 567 14.07 38.70 -0.73
CA ASP A 567 13.73 40.02 -0.18
C ASP A 567 13.29 40.04 1.29
N GLY A 568 13.67 39.02 2.08
CA GLY A 568 13.35 38.89 3.50
C GLY A 568 12.14 37.99 3.82
N GLU A 569 11.49 37.42 2.80
CA GLU A 569 10.29 36.59 2.95
C GLU A 569 10.43 35.24 2.21
N PHE A 570 9.69 34.22 2.67
CA PHE A 570 9.59 32.95 1.94
C PHE A 570 8.62 33.11 0.77
N GLN A 571 9.10 32.82 -0.44
CA GLN A 571 8.34 32.81 -1.68
C GLN A 571 8.02 31.36 -2.07
N HIS A 572 6.76 31.09 -2.39
CA HIS A 572 6.30 29.76 -2.79
C HIS A 572 6.26 29.62 -4.32
N TYR A 573 6.69 28.47 -4.84
CA TYR A 573 6.70 28.19 -6.27
C TYR A 573 6.10 26.82 -6.62
N GLY A 574 5.44 26.76 -7.78
CA GLY A 574 4.86 25.51 -8.28
C GLY A 574 5.96 24.54 -8.73
N LYS A 575 6.02 23.32 -8.18
CA LYS A 575 7.04 22.34 -8.59
C LYS A 575 6.45 21.22 -9.44
N HIS A 576 7.07 20.96 -10.59
CA HIS A 576 6.77 19.82 -11.46
C HIS A 576 8.01 18.94 -11.55
N GLU A 577 7.89 17.63 -11.31
CA GLU A 577 9.01 16.68 -11.34
C GLU A 577 8.70 15.42 -12.16
N VAL A 578 9.77 14.76 -12.62
CA VAL A 578 9.74 13.46 -13.29
C VAL A 578 11.01 12.68 -12.93
N ASP A 579 10.84 11.45 -12.47
CA ASP A 579 11.94 10.50 -12.30
C ASP A 579 11.91 9.47 -13.44
N LYS A 580 13.07 9.21 -14.06
CA LYS A 580 13.26 8.17 -15.09
C LYS A 580 14.46 7.30 -14.74
N LYS A 581 14.20 6.06 -14.31
CA LYS A 581 15.21 5.01 -14.23
C LYS A 581 15.48 4.45 -15.64
N VAL A 582 16.75 4.25 -15.98
CA VAL A 582 17.20 3.64 -17.24
C VAL A 582 18.26 2.57 -16.92
N LEU A 583 18.02 1.34 -17.35
CA LEU A 583 18.96 0.22 -17.17
C LEU A 583 19.97 0.20 -18.33
N LEU A 584 21.25 -0.03 -18.05
CA LEU A 584 22.29 -0.26 -19.06
C LEU A 584 22.27 -1.70 -19.60
N ALA A 585 23.04 -1.96 -20.65
CA ALA A 585 23.20 -3.30 -21.21
C ALA A 585 23.94 -4.21 -20.21
N PRO A 586 23.62 -5.53 -20.15
CA PRO A 586 24.28 -6.46 -19.23
C PRO A 586 25.82 -6.39 -19.30
N GLY A 587 26.48 -6.34 -18.15
CA GLY A 587 27.94 -6.24 -18.05
C GLY A 587 28.56 -4.87 -18.36
N THR A 588 27.75 -3.83 -18.57
CA THR A 588 28.26 -2.45 -18.79
C THR A 588 28.58 -1.77 -17.45
N SER A 589 29.83 -1.39 -17.21
CA SER A 589 30.18 -0.51 -16.07
C SER A 589 29.61 0.90 -16.24
N LEU A 590 29.28 1.56 -15.14
CA LEU A 590 28.89 2.97 -15.12
C LEU A 590 30.02 3.87 -15.67
N ASP A 591 31.29 3.55 -15.41
CA ASP A 591 32.46 4.30 -15.90
C ASP A 591 32.60 4.31 -17.43
N ALA A 592 31.93 3.37 -18.10
CA ALA A 592 31.90 3.32 -19.56
C ALA A 592 31.02 4.43 -20.15
N VAL A 593 30.04 4.94 -19.39
CA VAL A 593 29.07 5.94 -19.87
C VAL A 593 29.75 7.29 -20.07
N ALA A 594 29.81 7.74 -21.32
CA ALA A 594 30.36 9.04 -21.69
C ALA A 594 29.29 10.08 -22.02
N ARG A 595 28.08 9.64 -22.40
CA ARG A 595 27.01 10.55 -22.82
C ARG A 595 25.62 9.95 -22.67
N VAL A 596 24.70 10.72 -22.11
CA VAL A 596 23.26 10.44 -22.07
C VAL A 596 22.54 11.48 -22.93
N GLU A 597 21.66 11.02 -23.82
CA GLU A 597 20.87 11.86 -24.73
C GLU A 597 19.37 11.61 -24.55
N GLY A 598 18.56 12.64 -24.79
CA GLY A 598 17.12 12.52 -24.78
C GLY A 598 16.38 13.80 -25.12
N GLU A 599 15.08 13.80 -24.86
CA GLU A 599 14.18 14.95 -25.04
C GLU A 599 13.28 15.08 -23.81
N MET A 600 13.21 16.29 -23.25
CA MET A 600 12.10 16.70 -22.40
C MET A 600 11.06 17.43 -23.26
N THR A 601 9.80 17.00 -23.20
CA THR A 601 8.68 17.67 -23.85
C THR A 601 7.78 18.32 -22.81
N LEU A 602 7.37 19.58 -23.05
CA LEU A 602 6.39 20.29 -22.24
C LEU A 602 5.12 20.55 -23.05
N GLN A 603 3.95 20.23 -22.49
CA GLN A 603 2.65 20.49 -23.12
C GLN A 603 2.07 21.79 -22.57
N VAL A 604 2.20 22.88 -23.33
CA VAL A 604 1.80 24.22 -22.90
C VAL A 604 0.49 24.61 -23.57
N ALA A 605 -0.50 25.03 -22.79
CA ALA A 605 -1.75 25.57 -23.31
C ALA A 605 -1.56 26.98 -23.87
N THR A 606 -1.49 27.11 -25.19
CA THR A 606 -1.47 28.42 -25.88
C THR A 606 -2.82 29.12 -25.78
N ARG A 607 -3.90 28.35 -25.64
CA ARG A 607 -5.26 28.85 -25.43
C ARG A 607 -6.05 28.02 -24.42
N THR A 608 -6.54 28.69 -23.39
CA THR A 608 -7.39 28.08 -22.35
C THR A 608 -8.83 28.59 -22.45
N GLU A 609 -9.75 27.88 -21.80
CA GLU A 609 -11.11 28.35 -21.57
C GLU A 609 -11.56 27.89 -20.18
N ALA A 610 -12.11 28.82 -19.40
CA ALA A 610 -12.68 28.53 -18.09
C ALA A 610 -14.20 28.38 -18.18
N ARG A 611 -14.75 27.43 -17.43
CA ARG A 611 -16.20 27.21 -17.27
C ARG A 611 -16.50 27.18 -15.78
N VAL A 612 -17.32 28.13 -15.32
CA VAL A 612 -17.80 28.18 -13.94
C VAL A 612 -19.20 27.56 -13.88
N VAL A 613 -19.35 26.52 -13.07
CA VAL A 613 -20.63 25.86 -12.77
C VAL A 613 -21.08 26.29 -11.37
N GLN A 614 -22.32 26.78 -11.25
CA GLN A 614 -22.85 27.21 -9.95
C GLN A 614 -23.34 26.00 -9.14
N MET A 615 -23.24 26.07 -7.81
CA MET A 615 -23.78 25.03 -6.93
C MET A 615 -25.32 25.01 -6.92
N PRO A 616 -25.96 23.83 -6.73
CA PRO A 616 -25.36 22.50 -6.65
C PRO A 616 -24.89 22.00 -8.03
N VAL A 617 -23.69 21.40 -8.09
CA VAL A 617 -23.11 20.90 -9.35
C VAL A 617 -23.57 19.49 -9.73
N THR A 618 -24.29 18.78 -8.87
CA THR A 618 -24.70 17.37 -9.07
C THR A 618 -25.37 17.15 -10.43
N GLY A 619 -24.76 16.30 -11.26
CA GLY A 619 -25.25 15.96 -12.61
C GLY A 619 -24.89 16.99 -13.70
N ALA A 620 -24.19 18.08 -13.37
CA ALA A 620 -23.61 18.97 -14.36
C ALA A 620 -22.31 18.38 -14.94
N SER A 621 -21.97 18.76 -16.16
CA SER A 621 -20.69 18.41 -16.78
C SER A 621 -20.12 19.55 -17.61
N VAL A 622 -18.79 19.58 -17.70
CA VAL A 622 -18.02 20.44 -18.59
C VAL A 622 -17.28 19.54 -19.56
N GLN A 623 -17.64 19.61 -20.84
CA GLN A 623 -16.97 18.87 -21.92
C GLN A 623 -16.46 19.86 -22.97
N LEU A 624 -15.15 19.86 -23.21
CA LEU A 624 -14.49 20.78 -24.13
C LEU A 624 -13.19 20.17 -24.67
N ALA A 625 -12.90 20.39 -25.95
CA ALA A 625 -11.64 19.97 -26.60
C ALA A 625 -11.27 18.48 -26.42
N GLY A 626 -12.25 17.58 -26.22
CA GLY A 626 -12.02 16.15 -25.99
C GLY A 626 -11.75 15.74 -24.54
N ALA A 627 -11.69 16.71 -23.62
CA ALA A 627 -11.70 16.47 -22.18
C ALA A 627 -13.12 16.62 -21.61
N ARG A 628 -13.41 15.88 -20.54
CA ARG A 628 -14.69 15.97 -19.82
C ARG A 628 -14.49 15.90 -18.30
N VAL A 629 -15.22 16.75 -17.59
CA VAL A 629 -15.37 16.75 -16.13
C VAL A 629 -16.86 16.63 -15.83
N ALA A 630 -17.29 15.55 -15.19
CA ALA A 630 -18.66 15.32 -14.76
C ALA A 630 -18.75 15.39 -13.23
N PHE A 631 -19.68 16.17 -12.71
CA PHE A 631 -19.82 16.43 -11.27
C PHE A 631 -20.86 15.52 -10.63
N GLY A 632 -20.47 14.90 -9.51
CA GLY A 632 -21.36 14.10 -8.67
C GLY A 632 -21.89 14.90 -7.50
N ASN A 633 -22.18 14.23 -6.40
CA ASN A 633 -22.69 14.89 -5.19
C ASN A 633 -21.73 15.96 -4.65
N SER A 634 -22.27 17.13 -4.34
CA SER A 634 -21.59 18.22 -3.64
C SER A 634 -22.40 18.59 -2.41
N GLU A 635 -21.99 18.12 -1.23
CA GLU A 635 -22.64 18.44 0.05
C GLU A 635 -21.65 19.07 1.04
N GLY A 636 -22.09 20.12 1.73
CA GLY A 636 -21.28 20.83 2.71
C GLY A 636 -19.99 21.40 2.11
N GLN A 637 -18.86 20.87 2.56
CA GLN A 637 -17.51 21.31 2.17
C GLN A 637 -16.86 20.40 1.11
N SER A 638 -17.60 19.40 0.61
CA SER A 638 -17.09 18.38 -0.31
C SER A 638 -17.44 18.63 -1.78
N LEU A 639 -16.55 18.21 -2.68
CA LEU A 639 -16.74 18.21 -4.13
C LEU A 639 -16.29 16.87 -4.71
N SER A 640 -17.17 16.26 -5.51
CA SER A 640 -16.90 15.01 -6.21
C SER A 640 -17.01 15.19 -7.74
N TYR A 641 -16.05 14.68 -8.50
CA TYR A 641 -16.07 14.72 -9.96
C TYR A 641 -15.31 13.58 -10.63
N VAL A 642 -15.70 13.22 -11.86
CA VAL A 642 -14.99 12.28 -12.73
C VAL A 642 -14.40 13.02 -13.91
N THR A 643 -13.12 12.75 -14.18
CA THR A 643 -12.40 13.22 -15.35
C THR A 643 -12.32 12.11 -16.40
N SER A 644 -12.55 12.41 -17.68
CA SER A 644 -12.49 11.43 -18.77
C SER A 644 -12.05 12.08 -20.10
N GLY A 645 -11.65 11.25 -21.07
CA GLY A 645 -11.12 11.70 -22.37
C GLY A 645 -9.66 12.15 -22.33
N ASP A 646 -9.34 13.23 -23.03
CA ASP A 646 -7.99 13.83 -23.05
C ASP A 646 -7.71 14.65 -21.78
N VAL A 647 -7.54 13.95 -20.66
CA VAL A 647 -7.36 14.55 -19.33
C VAL A 647 -6.11 15.44 -19.23
N SER A 648 -5.14 15.30 -20.13
CA SER A 648 -3.96 16.19 -20.23
C SER A 648 -4.33 17.66 -20.50
N ARG A 649 -5.56 17.91 -20.98
CA ARG A 649 -6.09 19.27 -21.21
C ARG A 649 -6.74 19.88 -19.98
N ILE A 650 -7.00 19.13 -18.92
CA ILE A 650 -7.63 19.65 -17.70
C ILE A 650 -6.54 20.31 -16.86
N LEU A 651 -6.49 21.64 -16.88
CA LEU A 651 -5.44 22.41 -16.19
C LEU A 651 -5.74 22.58 -14.71
N ALA A 652 -7.00 22.79 -14.35
CA ALA A 652 -7.48 22.83 -12.97
C ALA A 652 -8.99 22.58 -12.86
N VAL A 653 -9.40 22.09 -11.69
CA VAL A 653 -10.78 22.09 -11.18
C VAL A 653 -10.73 22.71 -9.79
N ARG A 654 -11.52 23.77 -9.53
CA ARG A 654 -11.45 24.59 -8.31
C ARG A 654 -12.81 24.83 -7.71
N ALA A 655 -12.97 24.51 -6.43
CA ALA A 655 -14.06 25.06 -5.62
C ALA A 655 -13.81 26.55 -5.35
N LEU A 656 -14.81 27.39 -5.63
CA LEU A 656 -14.78 28.83 -5.39
C LEU A 656 -15.79 29.21 -4.30
N ASN A 657 -15.39 30.12 -3.41
CA ASN A 657 -16.27 30.73 -2.41
C ASN A 657 -17.26 31.73 -3.05
N LYS A 658 -18.11 32.36 -2.22
CA LYS A 658 -19.09 33.38 -2.63
C LYS A 658 -18.48 34.61 -3.34
N ASP A 659 -17.21 34.92 -3.08
CA ASP A 659 -16.47 36.06 -3.63
C ASP A 659 -15.69 35.66 -4.90
N GLY A 660 -15.85 34.43 -5.39
CA GLY A 660 -15.17 33.89 -6.56
C GLY A 660 -13.72 33.49 -6.32
N LYS A 661 -13.29 33.29 -5.06
CA LYS A 661 -11.91 32.94 -4.69
C LYS A 661 -11.76 31.43 -4.46
N PRO A 662 -10.66 30.80 -4.88
CA PRO A 662 -10.41 29.38 -4.63
C PRO A 662 -10.28 29.04 -3.14
N LEU A 663 -10.93 27.95 -2.72
CA LEU A 663 -10.83 27.40 -1.37
C LEU A 663 -9.62 26.47 -1.23
N ALA A 664 -8.98 26.45 -0.06
CA ALA A 664 -7.92 25.49 0.24
C ALA A 664 -8.49 24.08 0.42
N SER A 665 -7.86 23.06 -0.18
CA SER A 665 -8.24 21.65 0.00
C SER A 665 -7.67 21.10 1.32
N GLN A 666 -8.54 20.54 2.16
CA GLN A 666 -8.15 19.79 3.35
C GLN A 666 -7.74 18.35 3.00
N SER A 667 -8.53 17.69 2.15
CA SER A 667 -8.34 16.29 1.76
C SER A 667 -8.41 16.17 0.23
N HIS A 668 -7.75 15.12 -0.29
CA HIS A 668 -7.97 14.68 -1.66
C HIS A 668 -7.81 13.16 -1.75
N SER A 669 -8.78 12.49 -2.35
CA SER A 669 -8.62 11.13 -2.85
C SER A 669 -8.99 11.06 -4.33
N SER A 670 -8.34 10.13 -5.04
CA SER A 670 -8.69 9.85 -6.44
C SER A 670 -8.63 8.36 -6.70
N PHE A 671 -9.61 7.86 -7.44
CA PHE A 671 -9.79 6.44 -7.72
C PHE A 671 -10.08 6.25 -9.21
N GLY A 672 -9.41 5.28 -9.84
CA GLY A 672 -9.84 4.79 -11.14
C GLY A 672 -11.14 4.00 -11.01
N PRO A 673 -12.05 4.02 -12.00
CA PRO A 673 -13.20 3.14 -12.00
C PRO A 673 -12.72 1.67 -12.15
N VAL A 674 -13.40 0.74 -11.49
CA VAL A 674 -13.03 -0.70 -11.52
C VAL A 674 -13.09 -1.28 -12.94
N LEU A 675 -13.95 -0.72 -13.79
CA LEU A 675 -14.01 -0.97 -15.23
C LEU A 675 -14.18 0.35 -15.99
N GLY A 676 -13.65 0.43 -17.21
CA GLY A 676 -13.83 1.57 -18.10
C GLY A 676 -12.86 2.73 -17.87
N THR A 677 -13.21 3.90 -18.41
CA THR A 677 -12.24 4.98 -18.64
C THR A 677 -12.56 6.24 -17.84
N GLY A 678 -11.56 6.75 -17.11
CA GLY A 678 -11.63 8.00 -16.37
C GLY A 678 -10.91 7.91 -15.02
N LYS A 679 -10.97 8.99 -14.25
CA LYS A 679 -10.45 9.07 -12.87
C LYS A 679 -11.46 9.87 -12.04
N ALA A 680 -12.00 9.24 -11.01
CA ALA A 680 -12.85 9.89 -10.01
C ALA A 680 -11.97 10.64 -9.00
N HIS A 681 -12.46 11.78 -8.53
CA HIS A 681 -11.80 12.68 -7.59
C HIS A 681 -12.79 13.11 -6.53
N GLN A 682 -12.37 13.04 -5.28
CA GLN A 682 -13.04 13.61 -4.12
C GLN A 682 -12.09 14.66 -3.51
N TYR A 683 -12.63 15.82 -3.16
CA TYR A 683 -11.93 16.89 -2.46
C TYR A 683 -12.82 17.42 -1.32
N ASP A 684 -12.24 17.57 -0.14
CA ASP A 684 -12.85 18.34 0.95
C ASP A 684 -12.10 19.68 1.08
N TYR A 685 -12.83 20.76 1.35
CA TYR A 685 -12.30 22.11 1.38
C TYR A 685 -12.46 22.77 2.75
N HIS A 686 -11.56 23.68 3.08
CA HIS A 686 -11.71 24.59 4.22
C HIS A 686 -12.73 25.69 3.90
N GLY A 687 -14.01 25.33 3.79
CA GLY A 687 -15.11 26.25 3.47
C GLY A 687 -16.17 25.63 2.57
N THR A 688 -17.29 26.32 2.38
CA THR A 688 -18.41 25.84 1.56
C THR A 688 -18.27 26.36 0.12
N PRO A 689 -18.11 25.48 -0.88
CA PRO A 689 -18.09 25.90 -2.28
C PRO A 689 -19.43 26.52 -2.71
N VAL A 690 -19.39 27.60 -3.48
CA VAL A 690 -20.56 28.26 -4.10
C VAL A 690 -20.59 28.05 -5.61
N SER A 691 -19.42 27.87 -6.23
CA SER A 691 -19.29 27.48 -7.63
C SER A 691 -18.01 26.68 -7.86
N VAL A 692 -17.89 26.04 -9.02
CA VAL A 692 -16.71 25.29 -9.43
C VAL A 692 -16.19 25.81 -10.76
N GLU A 693 -14.92 26.20 -10.82
CA GLU A 693 -14.23 26.55 -12.06
C GLU A 693 -13.50 25.33 -12.64
N VAL A 694 -13.74 25.04 -13.91
CA VAL A 694 -12.99 24.05 -14.70
C VAL A 694 -12.22 24.80 -15.78
N VAL A 695 -10.88 24.68 -15.80
CA VAL A 695 -10.00 25.32 -16.79
C VAL A 695 -9.46 24.26 -17.75
N ILE A 696 -9.75 24.41 -19.04
CA ILE A 696 -9.40 23.43 -20.09
C ILE A 696 -8.53 24.07 -21.17
N ALA A 697 -7.48 23.37 -21.59
CA ALA A 697 -6.64 23.70 -22.73
C ALA A 697 -7.36 23.37 -24.05
N THR A 698 -7.84 24.41 -24.75
CA THR A 698 -8.45 24.27 -26.08
C THR A 698 -7.39 24.07 -27.16
N GLU A 699 -6.21 24.67 -26.98
CA GLU A 699 -5.04 24.51 -27.84
C GLU A 699 -3.80 24.20 -26.99
N LEU A 700 -3.09 23.13 -27.34
CA LEU A 700 -1.83 22.71 -26.72
C LEU A 700 -0.71 22.80 -27.76
N LYS A 701 0.43 23.33 -27.35
CA LYS A 701 1.66 23.38 -28.16
C LYS A 701 2.76 22.57 -27.44
N PRO A 702 3.24 21.47 -28.03
CA PRO A 702 4.40 20.77 -27.48
C PRO A 702 5.66 21.61 -27.71
N LEU A 703 6.37 21.91 -26.63
CA LEU A 703 7.72 22.44 -26.66
C LEU A 703 8.70 21.30 -26.40
N ARG A 704 9.78 21.22 -27.18
CA ARG A 704 10.76 20.13 -27.12
C ARG A 704 12.12 20.70 -26.76
N TYR A 705 12.75 20.09 -25.77
CA TYR A 705 14.04 20.49 -25.24
C TYR A 705 14.96 19.26 -25.28
N PRO A 706 15.77 19.10 -26.34
CA PRO A 706 16.75 18.01 -26.41
C PRO A 706 17.87 18.26 -25.41
N PHE A 707 18.30 17.22 -24.71
CA PHE A 707 19.37 17.28 -23.73
C PHE A 707 20.52 16.35 -24.06
N VAL A 708 21.69 16.74 -23.57
CA VAL A 708 22.92 15.97 -23.57
C VAL A 708 23.55 16.15 -22.20
N ILE A 709 23.86 15.05 -21.52
CA ILE A 709 24.60 15.03 -20.24
C ILE A 709 25.86 14.20 -20.47
N GLU A 710 27.03 14.80 -20.27
CA GLU A 710 28.34 14.16 -20.46
C GLU A 710 28.96 13.67 -19.14
N ASN A 711 28.62 14.31 -18.01
CA ASN A 711 28.97 13.81 -16.68
C ASN A 711 27.77 13.12 -16.04
N ILE A 712 27.85 11.80 -15.81
CA ILE A 712 26.79 11.04 -15.16
C ILE A 712 26.88 10.99 -13.63
N GLN A 713 27.92 11.60 -13.04
CA GLN A 713 28.05 11.69 -11.60
C GLN A 713 26.88 12.49 -11.01
N PRO A 714 26.17 11.97 -9.99
CA PRO A 714 25.30 12.79 -9.16
C PRO A 714 26.11 13.96 -8.58
N TRP A 715 25.48 15.12 -8.42
CA TRP A 715 26.09 16.20 -7.63
C TRP A 715 26.40 15.71 -6.21
N GLN A 716 27.32 16.36 -5.51
CA GLN A 716 27.65 16.03 -4.13
C GLN A 716 27.75 17.32 -3.32
N ASP A 717 27.08 17.37 -2.18
CA ASP A 717 27.14 18.51 -1.27
C ASP A 717 28.51 18.58 -0.58
N THR A 718 29.20 19.71 -0.74
CA THR A 718 30.53 19.96 -0.14
C THR A 718 30.46 20.87 1.09
N ASP A 719 29.29 21.38 1.47
CA ASP A 719 29.14 22.31 2.60
C ASP A 719 29.15 21.58 3.96
N PHE A 720 28.97 20.25 3.94
CA PHE A 720 29.26 19.38 5.07
C PHE A 720 30.73 18.93 5.05
N SER A 721 31.36 18.79 6.21
CA SER A 721 32.66 18.13 6.32
C SER A 721 32.49 16.69 6.81
N ALA A 722 33.00 15.72 6.04
CA ALA A 722 33.13 14.35 6.52
C ALA A 722 34.09 14.31 7.72
N GLN A 723 33.64 13.73 8.81
CA GLN A 723 34.46 13.57 10.02
C GLN A 723 35.26 12.28 9.95
N ALA A 724 36.57 12.36 10.15
CA ALA A 724 37.43 11.19 10.26
C ALA A 724 36.89 10.23 11.35
N LEU A 725 36.66 8.97 10.99
CA LEU A 725 36.12 7.98 11.90
C LEU A 725 37.15 7.64 12.97
N ARG A 726 36.74 7.64 14.24
CA ARG A 726 37.54 7.03 15.31
C ARG A 726 37.36 5.53 15.24
N LEU A 727 38.42 4.83 14.85
CA LEU A 727 38.49 3.38 14.89
C LEU A 727 38.82 2.92 16.32
N PRO A 728 38.26 1.80 16.80
CA PRO A 728 38.60 1.25 18.11
C PRO A 728 40.08 0.82 18.16
N GLU A 729 40.76 1.18 19.25
CA GLU A 729 42.19 0.89 19.45
C GLU A 729 42.39 -0.54 19.98
N ILE A 730 43.22 -1.34 19.30
CA ILE A 730 43.64 -2.66 19.78
C ILE A 730 44.44 -2.46 21.09
N THR A 731 43.82 -2.84 22.20
CA THR A 731 44.30 -2.58 23.56
C THR A 731 44.79 -3.88 24.19
N ASP A 732 45.84 -3.84 25.02
CA ASP A 732 46.31 -5.03 25.75
C ASP A 732 45.19 -5.62 26.64
N ARG A 733 45.05 -6.95 26.62
CA ARG A 733 43.98 -7.67 27.34
C ARG A 733 43.89 -7.27 28.81
N ARG A 734 45.02 -7.06 29.49
CA ARG A 734 45.06 -6.68 30.90
C ARG A 734 44.49 -5.28 31.12
N ALA A 735 44.80 -4.32 30.24
CA ALA A 735 44.26 -2.96 30.34
C ALA A 735 42.75 -2.94 30.08
N VAL A 736 42.25 -3.80 29.17
CA VAL A 736 40.80 -4.01 28.98
C VAL A 736 40.16 -4.61 30.24
N ASP A 737 40.76 -5.66 30.81
CA ASP A 737 40.24 -6.33 32.00
C ASP A 737 40.26 -5.41 33.24
N GLU A 738 41.26 -4.54 33.39
CA GLU A 738 41.35 -3.50 34.43
C GLU A 738 40.33 -2.37 34.21
N ALA A 739 40.00 -2.01 32.96
CA ALA A 739 38.98 -1.00 32.64
C ALA A 739 37.55 -1.52 32.88
N LEU A 740 37.24 -2.75 32.46
CA LEU A 740 35.93 -3.39 32.66
C LEU A 740 35.62 -3.75 34.14
N GLN A 741 36.58 -3.56 35.04
CA GLN A 741 36.39 -3.63 36.50
C GLN A 741 36.05 -2.28 37.14
N GLN A 742 36.15 -1.17 36.39
CA GLN A 742 35.81 0.15 36.92
C GLN A 742 34.29 0.36 36.95
N PRO A 743 33.73 1.00 37.98
CA PRO A 743 32.32 1.37 37.99
C PRO A 743 32.04 2.44 36.93
N LEU A 744 30.83 2.43 36.39
CA LEU A 744 30.32 3.50 35.55
C LEU A 744 30.36 4.87 36.28
N PRO A 745 30.65 5.98 35.57
CA PRO A 745 30.53 7.33 36.11
C PRO A 745 29.12 7.60 36.65
N ALA A 746 29.01 8.36 37.74
CA ALA A 746 27.72 8.58 38.42
C ALA A 746 26.69 9.37 37.58
N ASP A 747 27.15 10.18 36.64
CA ASP A 747 26.35 10.89 35.64
C ASP A 747 25.78 9.95 34.56
N ALA A 748 26.35 8.75 34.35
CA ALA A 748 25.81 7.76 33.42
C ALA A 748 24.42 7.24 33.83
N ALA A 749 24.06 7.36 35.11
CA ALA A 749 22.77 6.95 35.63
C ALA A 749 21.64 7.98 35.38
N GLN A 750 21.93 9.18 34.89
CA GLN A 750 20.95 10.26 34.71
C GLN A 750 20.32 10.19 33.30
N TYR A 751 19.00 10.31 33.22
CA TYR A 751 18.22 10.28 31.95
C TYR A 751 17.45 11.59 31.71
N ASP A 752 17.72 12.60 32.53
CA ASP A 752 16.88 13.77 32.84
C ASP A 752 16.56 14.73 31.67
N ASN A 753 17.09 14.47 30.47
CA ASN A 753 16.96 15.32 29.27
C ASN A 753 16.19 14.68 28.10
N TYR A 754 15.79 13.40 28.18
CA TYR A 754 14.95 12.78 27.16
C TYR A 754 13.47 12.92 27.54
N GLY A 755 12.63 13.31 26.58
CA GLY A 755 11.21 13.62 26.82
C GLY A 755 10.36 12.46 27.37
N ASN A 756 10.89 11.23 27.32
CA ASN A 756 10.35 10.05 27.98
C ASN A 756 11.46 9.37 28.81
N PRO A 757 11.29 9.16 30.13
CA PRO A 757 12.23 8.38 30.94
C PRO A 757 12.17 6.88 30.56
N PRO A 758 13.24 6.10 30.79
CA PRO A 758 13.23 4.67 30.52
C PRO A 758 12.24 3.93 31.43
N LYS A 759 11.63 2.86 30.91
CA LYS A 759 10.71 1.95 31.62
C LYS A 759 11.37 1.14 32.73
N GLY A 760 12.70 1.00 32.68
CA GLY A 760 13.50 0.34 33.70
C GLY A 760 14.99 0.41 33.34
N THR A 761 15.87 0.30 34.33
CA THR A 761 17.33 0.27 34.12
C THR A 761 17.98 -0.82 34.95
N VAL A 762 19.02 -1.46 34.40
CA VAL A 762 19.79 -2.53 35.05
C VAL A 762 21.29 -2.34 34.79
N VAL A 763 22.13 -2.70 35.76
CA VAL A 763 23.59 -2.70 35.63
C VAL A 763 24.09 -4.14 35.48
N ALA A 764 24.71 -4.42 34.34
CA ALA A 764 25.26 -5.68 33.91
C ALA A 764 26.81 -5.57 33.86
N GLY A 765 27.45 -5.70 35.03
CA GLY A 765 28.90 -5.47 35.15
C GLY A 765 29.25 -3.99 34.86
N PRO A 766 30.13 -3.68 33.89
CA PRO A 766 30.48 -2.31 33.51
C PRO A 766 29.47 -1.67 32.54
N VAL A 767 28.41 -2.38 32.16
CA VAL A 767 27.37 -1.89 31.24
C VAL A 767 26.10 -1.53 32.03
N GLN A 768 25.49 -0.40 31.72
CA GLN A 768 24.12 -0.06 32.13
C GLN A 768 23.22 -0.17 30.91
N LEU A 769 22.12 -0.92 31.06
CA LEU A 769 21.06 -1.05 30.08
C LEU A 769 19.84 -0.28 30.59
N ALA A 770 19.18 0.46 29.72
CA ALA A 770 17.92 1.13 30.01
C ALA A 770 16.90 0.85 28.92
N LEU A 771 15.76 0.26 29.31
CA LEU A 771 14.68 -0.09 28.39
C LEU A 771 13.89 1.19 28.08
N THR A 772 14.04 1.74 26.88
CA THR A 772 13.34 2.98 26.47
C THR A 772 11.94 2.69 25.93
N SER A 773 11.76 1.52 25.29
CA SER A 773 10.47 1.04 24.80
C SER A 773 10.40 -0.48 24.86
N VAL A 774 9.22 -1.01 25.18
CA VAL A 774 8.88 -2.42 25.03
C VAL A 774 7.44 -2.53 24.55
N GLN A 775 7.22 -3.42 23.59
CA GLN A 775 5.92 -3.77 23.03
C GLN A 775 5.89 -5.29 22.86
N ALA A 776 4.74 -5.90 23.12
CA ALA A 776 4.58 -7.34 23.14
C ALA A 776 3.17 -7.76 22.69
N GLY A 777 3.11 -8.84 21.92
CA GLY A 777 1.89 -9.49 21.42
C GLY A 777 1.62 -9.26 19.93
N GLY A 778 0.64 -9.98 19.40
CA GLY A 778 0.16 -9.86 18.03
C GLY A 778 1.20 -10.22 16.96
N PHE A 779 0.99 -9.78 15.72
CA PHE A 779 1.82 -10.17 14.56
C PHE A 779 3.30 -9.72 14.64
N GLN A 780 3.64 -8.82 15.57
CA GLN A 780 5.01 -8.35 15.76
C GLN A 780 5.79 -9.16 16.81
N GLY A 781 5.12 -9.96 17.65
CA GLY A 781 5.72 -10.69 18.75
C GLY A 781 6.24 -9.75 19.84
N LEU A 782 7.54 -9.81 20.13
CA LEU A 782 8.24 -8.89 21.03
C LEU A 782 9.06 -7.88 20.24
N TYR A 783 8.96 -6.60 20.65
CA TYR A 783 9.89 -5.53 20.28
C TYR A 783 10.40 -4.83 21.55
N SER A 784 11.73 -4.67 21.67
CA SER A 784 12.35 -3.96 22.79
C SER A 784 13.49 -3.06 22.31
N GLN A 785 13.53 -1.83 22.83
CA GLN A 785 14.55 -0.83 22.51
C GLN A 785 15.29 -0.40 23.76
N TRP A 786 16.61 -0.35 23.66
CA TRP A 786 17.53 -0.18 24.78
C TRP A 786 18.53 0.94 24.51
N ASP A 787 18.74 1.82 25.50
CA ASP A 787 19.97 2.63 25.63
C ASP A 787 21.02 1.80 26.37
N VAL A 788 22.27 1.87 25.90
CA VAL A 788 23.41 1.07 26.37
C VAL A 788 24.55 2.02 26.72
N ARG A 789 24.95 2.02 27.98
CA ARG A 789 26.04 2.87 28.50
C ARG A 789 27.14 2.01 29.09
N THR A 790 28.41 2.34 28.83
CA THR A 790 29.54 1.63 29.43
C THR A 790 30.73 2.55 29.70
N VAL A 791 31.68 2.09 30.51
CA VAL A 791 32.93 2.79 30.80
C VAL A 791 33.69 3.16 29.50
N LYS A 792 34.39 4.29 29.49
CA LYS A 792 35.22 4.67 28.35
C LYS A 792 36.37 3.67 28.16
N LEU A 793 36.30 2.91 27.07
CA LEU A 793 37.30 1.93 26.66
C LEU A 793 37.66 2.15 25.18
N ALA A 794 38.94 2.36 24.88
CA ALA A 794 39.41 2.68 23.53
C ALA A 794 39.12 1.57 22.51
N ALA A 795 39.08 0.29 22.94
CA ALA A 795 38.69 -0.84 22.10
C ALA A 795 37.18 -0.90 21.77
N LEU A 796 36.34 -0.06 22.40
CA LEU A 796 34.89 0.01 22.15
C LEU A 796 34.45 1.37 21.58
N GLU A 797 35.21 2.45 21.80
CA GLU A 797 34.89 3.77 21.26
C GLU A 797 34.91 3.75 19.72
N GLY A 798 33.76 4.02 19.10
CA GLY A 798 33.60 4.01 17.64
C GLY A 798 33.31 2.64 17.03
N ASN A 799 33.38 1.55 17.81
CA ASN A 799 33.06 0.22 17.32
C ASN A 799 31.55 0.09 17.03
N ARG A 800 31.18 -0.18 15.77
CA ARG A 800 29.78 -0.39 15.35
C ARG A 800 29.18 -1.72 15.80
N VAL A 801 30.02 -2.69 16.11
CA VAL A 801 29.63 -3.98 16.68
C VAL A 801 30.30 -4.14 18.04
N ALA A 802 30.07 -3.16 18.91
CA ALA A 802 30.63 -3.16 20.25
C ALA A 802 30.02 -4.24 21.15
N GLY A 803 28.81 -4.70 20.83
CA GLY A 803 28.17 -5.80 21.55
C GLY A 803 26.79 -6.21 21.05
N ASN A 804 26.22 -7.18 21.75
CA ASN A 804 24.84 -7.66 21.58
C ASN A 804 24.12 -7.65 22.93
N ILE A 805 22.85 -7.27 22.95
CA ILE A 805 21.93 -7.68 24.02
C ILE A 805 21.29 -8.98 23.56
N LEU A 806 21.43 -10.03 24.36
CA LEU A 806 20.72 -11.31 24.21
C LEU A 806 19.64 -11.36 25.30
N LEU A 807 18.38 -11.36 24.90
CA LEU A 807 17.25 -11.67 25.78
C LEU A 807 17.01 -13.18 25.71
N GLN A 808 16.86 -13.82 26.89
CA GLN A 808 16.81 -15.28 27.03
C GLN A 808 15.55 -15.76 27.77
N GLU A 809 15.06 -14.99 28.74
CA GLU A 809 13.84 -15.30 29.51
C GLU A 809 13.01 -14.02 29.68
N ILE A 810 11.70 -14.17 29.51
CA ILE A 810 10.69 -13.15 29.82
C ILE A 810 9.71 -13.73 30.82
N ILE A 811 9.42 -13.00 31.89
CA ILE A 811 8.23 -13.26 32.72
C ILE A 811 7.16 -12.26 32.30
N ASP A 812 5.99 -12.77 31.91
CA ASP A 812 4.86 -11.95 31.49
C ASP A 812 3.99 -11.46 32.66
N SER A 813 2.95 -10.66 32.38
CA SER A 813 2.00 -10.17 33.38
C SER A 813 1.12 -11.24 34.02
N ASN A 814 1.13 -12.47 33.50
CA ASN A 814 0.47 -13.62 34.11
C ASN A 814 1.42 -14.41 35.05
N GLY A 815 2.70 -14.02 35.13
CA GLY A 815 3.74 -14.74 35.86
C GLY A 815 4.24 -15.99 35.13
N VAL A 816 3.99 -16.12 33.82
CA VAL A 816 4.50 -17.21 32.99
C VAL A 816 5.90 -16.85 32.50
N SER A 817 6.86 -17.75 32.69
CA SER A 817 8.20 -17.64 32.11
C SER A 817 8.20 -18.23 30.70
N HIS A 818 8.73 -17.45 29.75
CA HIS A 818 8.88 -17.78 28.34
C HIS A 818 10.37 -17.74 27.99
N GLU A 819 10.91 -18.84 27.47
CA GLU A 819 12.25 -18.88 26.86
C GLU A 819 12.16 -18.22 25.48
N VAL A 820 13.08 -17.29 25.20
CA VAL A 820 13.10 -16.53 23.93
C VAL A 820 14.52 -16.45 23.39
N GLU A 821 14.67 -16.44 22.07
CA GLU A 821 15.92 -16.10 21.40
C GLU A 821 15.74 -14.77 20.65
N ALA A 822 15.97 -13.66 21.36
CA ALA A 822 15.92 -12.31 20.76
C ALA A 822 17.23 -11.57 21.00
N SER A 823 17.87 -11.14 19.91
CA SER A 823 19.16 -10.44 19.95
C SER A 823 19.08 -9.06 19.34
N GLY A 824 19.76 -8.07 19.95
CA GLY A 824 19.94 -6.74 19.40
C GLY A 824 21.41 -6.32 19.45
N GLY A 825 22.05 -6.18 18.29
CA GLY A 825 23.41 -5.63 18.19
C GLY A 825 23.44 -4.13 18.48
N PHE A 826 24.55 -3.64 19.05
CA PHE A 826 24.79 -2.22 19.28
C PHE A 826 26.23 -1.80 18.99
N GLY A 827 26.37 -0.57 18.51
CA GLY A 827 27.64 0.15 18.46
C GLY A 827 27.77 1.11 19.63
N LEU A 828 29.02 1.44 20.00
CA LEU A 828 29.32 2.40 21.07
C LEU A 828 30.08 3.60 20.53
N LYS A 829 29.70 4.80 20.98
CA LYS A 829 30.35 6.08 20.66
C LYS A 829 30.55 6.90 21.92
N GLN A 830 31.52 7.81 21.92
CA GLN A 830 31.51 8.90 22.88
C GLN A 830 30.64 10.03 22.33
N GLU A 831 29.71 10.55 23.13
CA GLU A 831 28.95 11.75 22.77
C GLU A 831 29.76 13.02 23.04
N GLY A 832 29.49 14.06 22.27
CA GLY A 832 30.22 15.32 22.32
C GLY A 832 29.96 16.19 21.12
N MET A 833 30.68 17.31 21.06
CA MET A 833 30.62 18.28 19.97
C MET A 833 32.03 18.68 19.54
N PHE A 834 32.23 18.90 18.24
CA PHE A 834 33.46 19.48 17.74
C PHE A 834 33.46 21.00 17.99
N PHE A 835 34.58 21.53 18.46
CA PHE A 835 34.78 22.96 18.63
C PHE A 835 36.18 23.34 18.16
N ASN A 836 36.28 24.03 17.01
CA ASN A 836 37.54 24.28 16.29
C ASN A 836 38.31 22.98 16.03
N ASP A 837 37.66 22.01 15.37
CA ASP A 837 38.18 20.67 15.02
C ASP A 837 38.60 19.77 16.20
N GLU A 838 38.50 20.26 17.44
CA GLU A 838 38.69 19.47 18.66
C GLU A 838 37.37 18.84 19.11
N PHE A 839 37.28 17.50 19.11
CA PHE A 839 36.14 16.80 19.68
C PHE A 839 36.13 16.93 21.21
N ARG A 840 35.10 17.61 21.73
CA ARG A 840 34.88 17.77 23.17
C ARG A 840 33.75 16.85 23.63
N PRO A 841 34.06 15.82 24.43
CA PRO A 841 33.03 14.90 24.88
C PRO A 841 32.07 15.58 25.87
N SER A 842 30.79 15.23 25.79
CA SER A 842 29.78 15.67 26.77
C SER A 842 29.94 14.92 28.09
N HIS A 843 30.33 13.65 28.05
CA HIS A 843 30.40 12.76 29.21
C HIS A 843 31.62 11.83 29.21
N ALA A 844 31.90 11.20 30.36
CA ALA A 844 33.04 10.29 30.57
C ALA A 844 32.75 8.81 30.26
N TYR A 845 31.61 8.50 29.65
CA TYR A 845 31.15 7.15 29.28
C TYR A 845 30.87 7.06 27.77
N LEU A 846 30.69 5.83 27.27
CA LEU A 846 30.23 5.56 25.91
C LEU A 846 28.72 5.30 25.92
N THR A 847 28.02 5.73 24.86
CA THR A 847 26.59 5.47 24.62
C THR A 847 26.38 4.68 23.34
N GLY A 848 25.27 3.96 23.28
CA GLY A 848 24.84 3.14 22.15
C GLY A 848 23.36 2.79 22.28
N SER A 849 22.77 2.24 21.23
CA SER A 849 21.40 1.74 21.29
C SER A 849 21.29 0.37 20.62
N ALA A 850 20.40 -0.46 21.17
CA ALA A 850 20.07 -1.77 20.65
C ALA A 850 18.56 -1.88 20.44
N VAL A 851 18.16 -2.65 19.43
CA VAL A 851 16.78 -3.12 19.25
C VAL A 851 16.83 -4.64 19.22
N ALA A 852 16.16 -5.29 20.15
CA ALA A 852 16.00 -6.74 20.20
C ALA A 852 14.53 -7.09 19.99
N SER A 853 14.25 -7.98 19.04
CA SER A 853 12.89 -8.36 18.66
C SER A 853 12.83 -9.83 18.23
N THR A 854 11.72 -10.49 18.52
CA THR A 854 11.42 -11.85 18.02
C THR A 854 9.93 -11.98 17.74
N ARG A 855 9.55 -12.68 16.68
CA ARG A 855 8.13 -12.97 16.37
C ARG A 855 7.59 -14.20 17.10
N GLU A 856 8.45 -14.96 17.77
CA GLU A 856 8.09 -16.22 18.45
C GLU A 856 7.51 -16.00 19.85
N TYR A 857 7.51 -14.75 20.35
CA TYR A 857 6.92 -14.41 21.64
C TYR A 857 5.41 -14.16 21.51
N GLU A 858 4.63 -15.13 21.95
CA GLU A 858 3.15 -15.09 22.03
C GLU A 858 2.65 -14.79 23.47
N GLY A 859 3.53 -14.33 24.36
CA GLY A 859 3.20 -14.03 25.77
C GLY A 859 2.53 -12.67 25.99
N ALA A 860 2.04 -12.43 27.21
CA ALA A 860 1.47 -11.13 27.58
C ALA A 860 2.55 -10.03 27.76
N GLN A 861 2.17 -8.83 28.21
CA GLN A 861 3.13 -7.75 28.45
C GLN A 861 4.21 -8.18 29.47
N PRO A 862 5.51 -7.96 29.20
CA PRO A 862 6.58 -8.32 30.12
C PRO A 862 6.48 -7.60 31.47
N THR A 863 6.66 -8.34 32.56
CA THR A 863 6.93 -7.81 33.90
C THR A 863 8.40 -8.00 34.31
N GLU A 864 9.09 -8.95 33.71
CA GLU A 864 10.53 -9.13 33.91
C GLU A 864 11.21 -9.58 32.61
N LEU A 865 12.39 -9.02 32.34
CA LEU A 865 13.24 -9.38 31.21
C LEU A 865 14.59 -9.85 31.75
N SER A 866 15.15 -10.94 31.23
CA SER A 866 16.49 -11.38 31.62
C SER A 866 17.26 -12.03 30.49
N GLY A 867 18.58 -11.96 30.60
CA GLY A 867 19.48 -12.44 29.57
C GLY A 867 20.93 -12.02 29.82
N GLN A 868 21.66 -11.75 28.74
CA GLN A 868 23.08 -11.40 28.78
C GLN A 868 23.36 -10.19 27.90
N VAL A 869 24.34 -9.38 28.28
CA VAL A 869 24.98 -8.43 27.37
C VAL A 869 26.36 -8.94 27.04
N GLU A 870 26.64 -9.02 25.75
CA GLU A 870 27.92 -9.44 25.20
C GLU A 870 28.67 -8.20 24.73
N LEU A 871 29.86 -7.95 25.26
CA LEU A 871 30.79 -6.97 24.69
C LEU A 871 31.77 -7.69 23.77
N GLN A 872 31.84 -7.26 22.51
CA GLN A 872 32.81 -7.75 21.55
C GLN A 872 34.02 -6.83 21.53
N ILE A 873 35.12 -7.31 22.13
CA ILE A 873 36.38 -6.58 22.19
C ILE A 873 37.22 -7.02 20.98
N PRO A 874 37.55 -6.13 20.03
CA PRO A 874 38.42 -6.46 18.91
C PRO A 874 39.84 -6.72 19.42
N GLU A 875 40.38 -7.90 19.13
CA GLU A 875 41.79 -8.23 19.38
C GLU A 875 42.63 -8.00 18.11
N LYS A 876 42.00 -8.08 16.94
CA LYS A 876 42.62 -7.83 15.64
C LYS A 876 41.61 -7.29 14.64
N ILE A 877 41.95 -6.14 14.05
CA ILE A 877 41.20 -5.51 12.97
C ILE A 877 42.05 -5.61 11.71
N VAL A 878 41.46 -6.10 10.63
CA VAL A 878 42.04 -6.12 9.30
C VAL A 878 41.39 -5.08 8.43
N THR A 879 42.19 -4.44 7.57
CA THR A 879 41.73 -3.39 6.66
C THR A 879 41.82 -3.87 5.22
N LEU A 880 40.74 -3.70 4.47
CA LEU A 880 40.70 -3.91 3.03
C LEU A 880 40.47 -2.55 2.36
N HIS A 881 41.45 -2.08 1.59
CA HIS A 881 41.39 -0.81 0.87
C HIS A 881 41.45 -1.06 -0.65
N GLY A 882 40.63 -0.34 -1.42
CA GLY A 882 40.60 -0.45 -2.87
C GLY A 882 39.80 0.68 -3.56
N PRO A 883 39.78 0.70 -4.91
CA PRO A 883 38.94 1.61 -5.67
C PRO A 883 37.46 1.28 -5.48
N LEU A 884 36.60 2.29 -5.31
CA LEU A 884 35.16 2.06 -5.15
C LEU A 884 34.51 1.81 -6.52
N ALA A 885 33.98 0.61 -6.73
CA ALA A 885 33.13 0.28 -7.88
C ALA A 885 31.73 -0.15 -7.42
N LEU A 886 30.71 0.35 -8.10
CA LEU A 886 29.31 -0.01 -7.83
C LEU A 886 28.99 -1.40 -8.43
N GLY A 887 28.40 -2.26 -7.61
CA GLY A 887 28.12 -3.66 -7.93
C GLY A 887 29.27 -4.64 -7.70
N GLU A 888 30.47 -4.16 -7.34
CA GLU A 888 31.57 -5.05 -6.93
C GLU A 888 31.31 -5.59 -5.52
N GLU A 889 31.57 -6.89 -5.31
CA GLU A 889 31.50 -7.54 -4.01
C GLU A 889 32.84 -7.41 -3.28
N TRP A 890 32.77 -6.86 -2.08
CA TRP A 890 33.91 -6.68 -1.19
C TRP A 890 33.85 -7.72 -0.08
N THR A 891 34.75 -8.70 -0.15
CA THR A 891 34.84 -9.77 0.84
C THR A 891 36.11 -9.64 1.69
N GLN A 892 35.95 -9.58 3.01
CA GLN A 892 37.06 -9.61 3.97
C GLN A 892 36.66 -10.44 5.19
N GLY A 893 37.27 -11.61 5.36
CA GLY A 893 36.89 -12.56 6.41
C GLY A 893 35.42 -13.00 6.28
N PRO A 894 34.57 -12.86 7.31
CA PRO A 894 33.15 -13.19 7.24
C PRO A 894 32.30 -12.08 6.60
N VAL A 895 32.86 -10.89 6.36
CA VAL A 895 32.14 -9.75 5.80
C VAL A 895 32.08 -9.88 4.28
N SER A 896 30.87 -9.80 3.73
CA SER A 896 30.63 -9.54 2.31
C SER A 896 29.67 -8.36 2.20
N LEU A 897 30.06 -7.35 1.40
CA LEU A 897 29.20 -6.22 1.08
C LEU A 897 29.34 -5.77 -0.38
N THR A 898 28.29 -5.13 -0.90
CA THR A 898 28.25 -4.58 -2.25
C THR A 898 27.84 -3.12 -2.18
N ALA A 899 28.59 -2.24 -2.84
CA ALA A 899 28.16 -0.86 -3.04
C ALA A 899 27.06 -0.82 -4.13
N GLN A 900 25.83 -0.51 -3.75
CA GLN A 900 24.67 -0.67 -4.65
C GLN A 900 24.33 0.59 -5.44
N ALA A 901 24.31 1.76 -4.78
CA ALA A 901 23.92 3.00 -5.44
C ALA A 901 24.64 4.21 -4.84
N LEU A 902 25.09 5.11 -5.70
CA LEU A 902 25.58 6.45 -5.35
C LEU A 902 24.49 7.46 -5.70
N SER A 903 24.05 8.21 -4.70
CA SER A 903 23.10 9.32 -4.83
C SER A 903 23.76 10.64 -4.43
N GLU A 904 23.00 11.73 -4.51
CA GLU A 904 23.47 13.09 -4.26
C GLU A 904 24.22 13.27 -2.92
N ASN A 905 23.67 12.71 -1.83
CA ASN A 905 24.24 12.86 -0.48
C ASN A 905 24.53 11.52 0.19
N SER A 906 24.55 10.40 -0.57
CA SER A 906 24.76 9.08 0.05
C SER A 906 25.27 7.97 -0.87
N LEU A 907 26.02 7.03 -0.29
CA LEU A 907 26.34 5.72 -0.86
C LEU A 907 25.52 4.64 -0.15
N GLN A 908 24.63 3.97 -0.87
CA GLN A 908 23.89 2.80 -0.38
C GLN A 908 24.75 1.54 -0.53
N LEU A 909 24.81 0.75 0.55
CA LEU A 909 25.52 -0.53 0.65
C LEU A 909 24.55 -1.64 1.00
N ASN A 910 24.80 -2.85 0.51
CA ASN A 910 24.14 -4.07 0.97
C ASN A 910 25.18 -5.01 1.58
N VAL A 911 25.04 -5.31 2.87
CA VAL A 911 25.89 -6.24 3.59
C VAL A 911 25.20 -7.60 3.57
N ALA A 912 25.75 -8.54 2.81
CA ALA A 912 25.19 -9.88 2.60
C ALA A 912 25.56 -10.85 3.72
N THR A 913 26.76 -10.70 4.30
CA THR A 913 27.21 -11.47 5.47
C THR A 913 28.11 -10.63 6.37
N GLY A 914 28.20 -11.01 7.64
CA GLY A 914 29.22 -10.50 8.56
C GLY A 914 29.03 -9.07 9.05
N ILE A 915 27.81 -8.52 9.03
CA ILE A 915 27.54 -7.18 9.61
C ILE A 915 28.07 -7.06 11.05
N GLY A 916 28.02 -8.16 11.82
CA GLY A 916 28.57 -8.28 13.17
C GLY A 916 30.10 -8.31 13.28
N GLN A 917 30.83 -8.09 12.19
CA GLN A 917 32.28 -7.90 12.18
C GLN A 917 32.70 -6.62 11.43
N LEU A 918 31.77 -5.86 10.85
CA LEU A 918 32.05 -4.62 10.13
C LEU A 918 32.16 -3.44 11.12
N VAL A 919 33.39 -3.04 11.45
CA VAL A 919 33.68 -1.96 12.40
C VAL A 919 33.33 -0.60 11.80
N ALA A 920 33.78 -0.36 10.57
CA ALA A 920 33.65 0.92 9.88
C ALA A 920 33.81 0.74 8.36
N VAL A 921 33.19 1.68 7.64
CA VAL A 921 33.41 1.92 6.22
C VAL A 921 33.88 3.35 6.09
N GLU A 922 35.12 3.55 5.63
CA GLU A 922 35.63 4.87 5.27
C GLU A 922 35.60 5.04 3.76
N LEU A 923 35.20 6.23 3.29
CA LEU A 923 35.17 6.58 1.87
C LEU A 923 36.06 7.79 1.65
N PHE A 924 36.89 7.73 0.61
CA PHE A 924 37.84 8.79 0.27
C PHE A 924 37.67 9.22 -1.18
N ASP A 925 37.92 10.50 -1.46
CA ASP A 925 37.97 11.03 -2.81
C ASP A 925 39.25 10.63 -3.56
N ALA A 926 39.44 11.19 -4.76
CA ALA A 926 40.60 10.93 -5.61
C ALA A 926 41.92 11.52 -5.06
N ASP A 927 41.85 12.51 -4.17
CA ASP A 927 42.99 13.14 -3.48
C ASP A 927 43.25 12.46 -2.11
N GLY A 928 42.49 11.43 -1.76
CA GLY A 928 42.59 10.67 -0.51
C GLY A 928 42.03 11.39 0.72
N GLN A 929 41.21 12.44 0.55
CA GLN A 929 40.49 13.07 1.65
C GLN A 929 39.24 12.27 2.00
N PRO A 930 38.86 12.16 3.29
CA PRO A 930 37.62 11.51 3.68
C PRO A 930 36.42 12.31 3.15
N VAL A 931 35.46 11.60 2.55
CA VAL A 931 34.17 12.15 2.07
C VAL A 931 32.96 11.37 2.59
N GLY A 932 33.18 10.27 3.31
CA GLY A 932 32.12 9.49 3.96
C GLY A 932 31.98 9.83 5.44
N ASN A 933 30.73 9.99 5.89
CA ASN A 933 30.39 10.07 7.31
C ASN A 933 30.14 8.66 7.90
N GLN A 934 29.47 8.58 9.05
CA GLN A 934 29.21 7.31 9.74
C GLN A 934 28.24 6.41 8.96
N LEU A 935 28.57 5.11 8.88
CA LEU A 935 27.67 4.08 8.37
C LEU A 935 26.38 4.02 9.22
N GLN A 936 25.25 4.21 8.58
CA GLN A 936 23.91 3.99 9.11
C GLN A 936 23.37 2.67 8.57
N VAL A 937 22.61 1.93 9.38
CA VAL A 937 22.13 0.58 9.07
C VAL A 937 20.62 0.52 9.28
N TRP A 938 19.89 -0.08 8.35
CA TRP A 938 18.43 -0.20 8.42
C TRP A 938 17.89 -1.45 7.75
N GLY A 939 16.94 -2.10 8.43
CA GLY A 939 16.23 -3.26 7.93
C GLY A 939 17.06 -4.54 7.93
N SER A 940 16.42 -5.62 8.35
CA SER A 940 16.91 -6.99 8.22
C SER A 940 15.80 -7.81 7.55
N GLU A 941 15.81 -7.85 6.22
CA GLU A 941 14.99 -8.79 5.46
C GLU A 941 15.87 -9.96 5.04
N GLN A 942 15.70 -11.11 5.69
CA GLN A 942 16.29 -12.40 5.30
C GLN A 942 17.81 -12.31 5.00
N ASN A 943 18.60 -12.03 6.04
CA ASN A 943 20.07 -11.95 6.03
C ASN A 943 20.72 -10.86 5.17
N ASN A 944 19.98 -10.09 4.36
CA ASN A 944 20.51 -8.90 3.69
C ASN A 944 20.25 -7.66 4.54
N VAL A 945 21.33 -7.00 4.96
CA VAL A 945 21.29 -5.77 5.74
C VAL A 945 21.59 -4.59 4.82
N ARG A 946 20.65 -3.64 4.70
CA ARG A 946 20.92 -2.40 3.97
C ARG A 946 21.61 -1.41 4.90
N ALA A 947 22.56 -0.70 4.34
CA ALA A 947 23.30 0.33 5.03
C ALA A 947 23.55 1.52 4.10
N GLN A 948 23.92 2.66 4.66
CA GLN A 948 24.21 3.86 3.91
C GLN A 948 25.31 4.66 4.59
N VAL A 949 26.20 5.23 3.79
CA VAL A 949 27.14 6.26 4.23
C VAL A 949 26.67 7.59 3.65
N SER A 950 26.41 8.59 4.49
CA SER A 950 26.18 9.96 4.01
C SER A 950 27.48 10.56 3.49
N LEU A 951 27.41 11.29 2.39
CA LEU A 951 28.58 11.81 1.67
C LEU A 951 28.72 13.33 1.82
N SER A 952 29.95 13.80 1.66
CA SER A 952 30.29 15.23 1.51
C SER A 952 31.15 15.51 0.26
N GLY A 953 31.09 14.63 -0.73
CA GLY A 953 32.01 14.62 -1.85
C GLY A 953 32.04 13.27 -2.57
N VAL A 954 32.68 13.25 -3.74
CA VAL A 954 32.73 12.07 -4.62
C VAL A 954 33.64 10.99 -4.03
N PRO A 955 33.13 9.80 -3.68
CA PRO A 955 33.97 8.70 -3.24
C PRO A 955 34.62 7.99 -4.43
N ALA A 956 35.96 7.89 -4.40
CA ALA A 956 36.77 7.18 -5.40
C ALA A 956 37.40 5.90 -4.85
N SER A 957 37.56 5.79 -3.52
CA SER A 957 38.07 4.60 -2.86
C SER A 957 37.34 4.33 -1.54
N MET A 958 37.39 3.07 -1.10
CA MET A 958 36.76 2.60 0.13
C MET A 958 37.76 1.79 0.97
N THR A 959 37.72 2.00 2.28
CA THR A 959 38.41 1.15 3.26
C THR A 959 37.38 0.48 4.17
N LEU A 960 37.41 -0.84 4.20
CA LEU A 960 36.62 -1.66 5.12
C LEU A 960 37.47 -2.05 6.32
N HIS A 961 36.95 -1.82 7.52
CA HIS A 961 37.56 -2.23 8.78
C HIS A 961 36.78 -3.40 9.35
N VAL A 962 37.41 -4.57 9.42
CA VAL A 962 36.75 -5.82 9.82
C VAL A 962 37.44 -6.44 11.02
N ILE A 963 36.66 -6.89 12.00
CA ILE A 963 37.18 -7.67 13.14
C ILE A 963 37.49 -9.09 12.65
N GLU A 964 38.77 -9.45 12.63
CA GLU A 964 39.23 -10.82 12.29
C GLU A 964 39.28 -11.71 13.53
N GLU A 965 39.72 -11.15 14.66
CA GLU A 965 39.80 -11.83 15.94
C GLU A 965 39.17 -10.95 17.03
N SER A 966 38.22 -11.50 17.79
CA SER A 966 37.54 -10.82 18.90
C SER A 966 37.46 -11.69 20.14
N ARG A 967 37.31 -11.03 21.29
CA ARG A 967 37.00 -11.65 22.57
C ARG A 967 35.65 -11.16 23.05
N THR A 968 34.68 -12.06 23.13
CA THR A 968 33.39 -11.78 23.76
C THR A 968 33.52 -11.85 25.29
N VAL A 969 33.00 -10.84 25.98
CA VAL A 969 32.84 -10.84 27.44
C VAL A 969 31.36 -10.68 27.76
N GLN A 970 30.81 -11.60 28.54
CA GLN A 970 29.38 -11.73 28.81
C GLN A 970 29.06 -11.28 30.24
N TYR A 971 27.99 -10.50 30.40
CA TYR A 971 27.46 -10.09 31.69
C TYR A 971 25.96 -10.43 31.77
N PRO A 972 25.53 -11.32 32.68
CA PRO A 972 24.12 -11.62 32.86
C PRO A 972 23.39 -10.45 33.52
N TRP A 973 22.12 -10.27 33.17
CA TRP A 973 21.27 -9.22 33.70
C TRP A 973 19.83 -9.67 33.86
N ARG A 974 19.10 -8.99 34.76
CA ARG A 974 17.68 -9.22 35.05
C ARG A 974 17.05 -7.88 35.41
N LEU A 975 16.04 -7.48 34.67
CA LEU A 975 15.33 -6.21 34.79
C LEU A 975 13.86 -6.49 35.07
N SER A 976 13.42 -6.23 36.30
CA SER A 976 12.00 -6.16 36.64
C SER A 976 11.45 -4.81 36.17
N LEU A 977 10.28 -4.82 35.54
CA LEU A 977 9.56 -3.64 35.08
C LEU A 977 8.51 -3.30 36.13
N GLU A 978 8.52 -2.07 36.64
CA GLU A 978 7.51 -1.63 37.60
C GLU A 978 6.15 -1.55 36.90
N GLU A 979 5.12 -2.18 37.48
CA GLU A 979 3.74 -1.95 37.04
C GLU A 979 3.43 -0.47 37.20
N ASN A 980 3.28 0.23 36.07
CA ASN A 980 2.95 1.65 36.02
C ASN A 980 1.46 1.80 36.40
N THR A 981 1.18 1.69 37.71
CA THR A 981 -0.16 1.54 38.28
C THR A 981 -0.98 2.83 38.30
N ASP A 982 -0.39 3.97 37.92
CA ASP A 982 -1.04 5.27 37.75
C ASP A 982 -0.44 6.03 36.55
N GLN A 983 -1.07 5.95 35.37
CA GLN A 983 -1.00 6.99 34.32
C GLN A 983 -2.20 6.91 33.36
#